data_AF-A0A1I8CYW7-F1
#
_entry.id   AF-A0A1I8CYW7-F1
#
_cell.length_a   1.000
_cell.length_b   1.000
_cell.length_c   1.000
_cell.angle_alpha   90.00
_cell.angle_beta   90.00
_cell.angle_gamma   90.00
#
_symmetry.space_group_name_H-M   'P 1'
#
loop_
_entity.id
_entity.type
_entity.pdbx_description
1 polymer ?
#
loop_
_entity_poly.entity_id
_entity_poly.type
_entity_poly.pdbx_seq_one_letter_code
_entity_poly.pdbx_strand_id
1 'polypeptide(L)'
;MDDRDEMKQKFSAMVNRPIKLSGATYDADDKPIPIIGSYAVISLSGVFKPLSIYYPILFDIKKVEYRSVEHYAYQRLFEALKVVDEAIEKVRNVENPLDLPELAEIIYKENKINQELVDNKVFKMDKWRQTAMRYKISRHDYLEQLLLATGDAILLEPRGNDKKWSCLVPETVIQSELVKEETTPSTLIDWMTLRKPKRPDHLKEMGGNRAGLVMMELREKAKEDHESRIPIIRPFDIEKVKYYVSNHLICFTAESVFHPFYPITVKTTENGVIKEYSSAVHLFASKAIKALDISLTNGDSIMSSDNSLECWVILHKVIDALEMSLEKSMNWYMNDRHELLKEAMQTTITQSMHIQRLLLETNEALLVFCSRFNTIDSELTIGIRERDLRPWLTMQHLSTKDLISICGAPLAFRPPYVGGNRLGFILMEIRRDIMLKGLYPKKMPEFKVAMETLLGSDSPTENFISNVPFDVINSENFTAIWPNPFLIEAKETRNYIMWQQGTTVKPVPTIISTDDIFLTDILKKLEAISFDLHISRDILSKLTIEQFRSTAMNLTNFFLSCPGKMKKGEADILRLLKEIGEKDRFVKNVVGNWTSKMTIDVYAGTFEENEFNTLRRSAQMPRQAHPQDHRTPQAPNMMGRGNYKNDGGNMMGHNCGNFQANQFANNGQGNAIRGGATNRRNNQGTNINNFGRNGGRHNNSNTRGVPMRNQLFGNNHPNNQFGGNQNRNRNQNPQQPQQINRPKHETPSIPKKAKKIVKAEELSDGEIVSDED
;
A
#
# COMPACT_ATOMS: atom_id res chain seq x y z
N MET A 1 -2.64 8.16 38.92
CA MET A 1 -1.22 8.50 38.70
C MET A 1 -0.91 9.81 39.39
N ASP A 2 0.38 10.17 39.52
CA ASP A 2 0.80 11.57 39.63
C ASP A 2 0.80 12.19 38.22
N ASP A 3 0.43 13.47 38.06
CA ASP A 3 0.33 14.15 36.76
C ASP A 3 1.64 14.06 35.96
N ARG A 4 2.76 14.01 36.68
CA ARG A 4 4.12 13.84 36.12
C ARG A 4 4.35 12.46 35.51
N ASP A 5 3.69 11.42 35.99
CA ASP A 5 3.81 10.06 35.44
C ASP A 5 2.90 9.87 34.22
N GLU A 6 1.71 10.48 34.21
CA GLU A 6 0.86 10.57 33.01
C GLU A 6 1.59 11.32 31.88
N MET A 7 2.25 12.45 32.17
CA MET A 7 3.08 13.15 31.18
C MET A 7 4.26 12.32 30.66
N LYS A 8 4.97 11.56 31.52
CA LYS A 8 6.05 10.65 31.09
C LYS A 8 5.54 9.54 30.20
N GLN A 9 4.43 8.89 30.60
CA GLN A 9 3.80 7.82 29.83
C GLN A 9 3.39 8.34 28.44
N LYS A 10 2.68 9.47 28.40
CA LYS A 10 2.27 10.13 27.17
C LYS A 10 3.47 10.44 26.25
N PHE A 11 4.54 11.02 26.78
CA PHE A 11 5.76 11.29 26.01
C PHE A 11 6.39 10.00 25.46
N SER A 12 6.50 8.95 26.28
CA SER A 12 7.01 7.62 25.90
C SER A 12 6.14 6.90 24.85
N ALA A 13 4.87 7.28 24.72
CA ALA A 13 3.96 6.79 23.68
C ALA A 13 4.00 7.61 22.38
N MET A 14 4.64 8.79 22.37
CA MET A 14 4.74 9.68 21.20
C MET A 14 6.06 9.56 20.43
N VAL A 15 7.04 8.80 20.93
CA VAL A 15 8.40 8.70 20.38
C VAL A 15 8.79 7.26 20.04
N ASN A 16 9.84 7.10 19.23
CA ASN A 16 10.45 5.79 18.98
C ASN A 16 11.14 5.21 20.22
N ARG A 17 11.24 3.88 20.31
CA ARG A 17 11.89 3.13 21.40
C ARG A 17 13.14 2.39 20.89
N PRO A 18 14.35 2.95 21.07
CA PRO A 18 15.58 2.34 20.60
C PRO A 18 16.02 1.14 21.47
N ILE A 19 16.44 0.07 20.82
CA ILE A 19 16.90 -1.20 21.40
C ILE A 19 18.32 -1.45 20.91
N LYS A 20 19.25 -1.74 21.83
CA LYS A 20 20.63 -2.15 21.46
C LYS A 20 20.63 -3.61 20.98
N LEU A 21 21.25 -3.85 19.83
CA LEU A 21 21.32 -5.15 19.14
C LEU A 21 22.75 -5.42 18.65
N SER A 22 23.06 -6.69 18.37
CA SER A 22 24.38 -7.13 17.89
C SER A 22 24.45 -7.16 16.36
N GLY A 23 25.29 -6.35 15.74
CA GLY A 23 25.43 -6.19 14.28
C GLY A 23 25.92 -7.42 13.52
N ALA A 24 26.20 -7.24 12.22
CA ALA A 24 26.62 -8.28 11.28
C ALA A 24 28.11 -8.20 10.88
N THR A 25 28.80 -7.14 11.28
CA THR A 25 30.27 -7.07 11.34
C THR A 25 30.78 -7.29 12.77
N TYR A 26 32.08 -7.53 12.88
CA TYR A 26 32.80 -7.76 14.12
C TYR A 26 33.94 -6.74 14.24
N ASP A 27 34.27 -6.35 15.46
CA ASP A 27 35.40 -5.47 15.76
C ASP A 27 36.74 -6.22 15.84
N ALA A 28 37.80 -5.54 16.29
CA ALA A 28 39.14 -6.13 16.43
C ALA A 28 39.26 -7.16 17.57
N ASP A 29 38.28 -7.21 18.47
CA ASP A 29 38.21 -8.18 19.59
C ASP A 29 37.30 -9.39 19.25
N ASP A 30 36.90 -9.54 17.99
CA ASP A 30 35.89 -10.50 17.49
C ASP A 30 34.51 -10.37 18.18
N LYS A 31 34.13 -9.15 18.59
CA LYS A 31 32.80 -8.85 19.14
C LYS A 31 31.89 -8.24 18.07
N PRO A 32 30.59 -8.59 18.01
CA PRO A 32 29.64 -7.95 17.12
C PRO A 32 29.60 -6.43 17.33
N ILE A 33 29.73 -5.65 16.25
CA ILE A 33 29.59 -4.18 16.33
C ILE A 33 28.17 -3.84 16.81
N PRO A 34 27.99 -2.99 17.84
CA PRO A 34 26.67 -2.67 18.35
C PRO A 34 25.88 -1.82 17.35
N ILE A 35 24.61 -2.15 17.15
CA ILE A 35 23.65 -1.36 16.37
C ILE A 35 22.44 -0.99 17.22
N ILE A 36 21.71 0.05 16.81
CA ILE A 36 20.40 0.37 17.39
C ILE A 36 19.31 -0.05 16.41
N GLY A 37 18.33 -0.78 16.92
CA GLY A 37 17.09 -1.13 16.24
C GLY A 37 15.87 -0.81 17.09
N SER A 38 14.72 -1.36 16.72
CA SER A 38 13.43 -1.22 17.41
C SER A 38 12.51 -2.37 16.94
N TYR A 39 11.25 -2.36 17.33
CA TYR A 39 10.24 -3.22 16.72
C TYR A 39 9.85 -2.82 15.29
N ALA A 40 10.18 -1.60 14.83
CA ALA A 40 9.85 -1.15 13.48
C ALA A 40 10.71 -1.85 12.41
N VAL A 41 10.14 -2.05 11.22
CA VAL A 41 10.81 -2.66 10.07
C VAL A 41 10.56 -1.79 8.83
N ILE A 42 11.62 -1.51 8.07
CA ILE A 42 11.59 -0.74 6.82
C ILE A 42 12.33 -1.52 5.73
N SER A 43 11.71 -1.66 4.56
CA SER A 43 12.36 -2.22 3.37
C SER A 43 13.21 -1.17 2.66
N LEU A 44 14.30 -1.56 1.99
CA LEU A 44 15.04 -0.70 1.07
C LEU A 44 14.31 -0.62 -0.28
N SER A 45 13.06 -0.13 -0.26
CA SER A 45 12.15 0.02 -1.41
C SER A 45 11.37 1.33 -1.33
N GLY A 46 10.67 1.71 -2.40
CA GLY A 46 9.96 2.98 -2.48
C GLY A 46 10.91 4.17 -2.26
N VAL A 47 10.57 5.05 -1.31
CA VAL A 47 11.42 6.21 -0.95
C VAL A 47 12.79 5.82 -0.39
N PHE A 48 12.94 4.59 0.15
CA PHE A 48 14.21 4.05 0.64
C PHE A 48 14.94 3.16 -0.38
N LYS A 49 14.38 2.95 -1.59
CA LYS A 49 15.05 2.23 -2.70
C LYS A 49 16.48 2.76 -2.95
N PRO A 50 16.77 4.09 -2.88
CA PRO A 50 18.12 4.59 -3.10
C PRO A 50 19.20 4.06 -2.15
N LEU A 51 18.83 3.52 -0.97
CA LEU A 51 19.77 2.91 -0.04
C LEU A 51 20.25 1.52 -0.52
N SER A 52 19.37 0.72 -1.14
CA SER A 52 19.64 -0.67 -1.58
C SER A 52 20.98 -0.84 -2.30
N ILE A 53 21.71 -1.93 -2.04
CA ILE A 53 23.00 -2.21 -2.71
C ILE A 53 22.84 -2.36 -4.24
N TYR A 54 21.63 -2.70 -4.68
CA TYR A 54 21.24 -2.87 -6.08
C TYR A 54 20.71 -1.59 -6.74
N TYR A 55 20.61 -0.45 -6.04
CA TYR A 55 20.23 0.82 -6.67
C TYR A 55 21.40 1.43 -7.46
N PRO A 56 21.24 1.72 -8.77
CA PRO A 56 22.27 2.36 -9.57
C PRO A 56 22.42 3.84 -9.20
N ILE A 57 23.59 4.20 -8.64
CA ILE A 57 24.01 5.58 -8.38
C ILE A 57 25.53 5.66 -8.37
N LEU A 58 26.08 6.63 -9.09
CA LEU A 58 27.53 6.84 -9.20
C LEU A 58 28.14 7.30 -7.88
N PHE A 59 29.25 6.68 -7.48
CA PHE A 59 30.12 7.14 -6.38
C PHE A 59 31.60 6.85 -6.68
N ASP A 60 32.51 7.68 -6.13
CA ASP A 60 33.95 7.56 -6.39
C ASP A 60 34.74 6.89 -5.24
N ILE A 61 35.57 5.89 -5.59
CA ILE A 61 36.53 5.23 -4.68
C ILE A 61 37.93 5.32 -5.29
N LYS A 62 38.90 5.86 -4.55
CA LYS A 62 40.29 6.10 -5.00
C LYS A 62 40.35 6.76 -6.42
N LYS A 63 39.41 7.67 -6.71
CA LYS A 63 39.17 8.41 -7.98
C LYS A 63 38.56 7.61 -9.16
N VAL A 64 38.16 6.36 -8.97
CA VAL A 64 37.39 5.59 -9.97
C VAL A 64 35.90 5.65 -9.60
N GLU A 65 35.03 5.90 -10.59
CA GLU A 65 33.58 5.92 -10.41
C GLU A 65 32.95 4.54 -10.66
N TYR A 66 31.93 4.18 -9.86
CA TYR A 66 31.24 2.90 -9.92
C TYR A 66 29.72 3.09 -9.96
N ARG A 67 29.01 2.33 -10.81
CA ARG A 67 27.55 2.44 -11.00
C ARG A 67 26.72 1.96 -9.78
N SER A 68 27.21 1.01 -8.99
CA SER A 68 26.55 0.54 -7.76
C SER A 68 27.54 -0.19 -6.84
N VAL A 69 27.06 -0.62 -5.66
CA VAL A 69 27.84 -1.44 -4.71
C VAL A 69 28.27 -2.77 -5.33
N GLU A 70 27.37 -3.42 -6.08
CA GLU A 70 27.68 -4.67 -6.77
C GLU A 70 28.67 -4.49 -7.92
N HIS A 71 28.58 -3.40 -8.69
CA HIS A 71 29.57 -3.10 -9.74
C HIS A 71 30.99 -3.02 -9.18
N TYR A 72 31.18 -2.39 -8.01
CA TYR A 72 32.47 -2.39 -7.32
C TYR A 72 32.87 -3.80 -6.87
N ALA A 73 31.96 -4.55 -6.24
CA ALA A 73 32.26 -5.89 -5.71
C ALA A 73 32.63 -6.90 -6.82
N TYR A 74 31.92 -6.89 -7.95
CA TYR A 74 32.20 -7.76 -9.10
C TYR A 74 33.47 -7.34 -9.85
N GLN A 75 33.73 -6.05 -10.05
CA GLN A 75 35.03 -5.61 -10.61
C GLN A 75 36.20 -6.08 -9.73
N ARG A 76 36.13 -5.87 -8.40
CA ARG A 76 37.21 -6.30 -7.49
C ARG A 76 37.36 -7.83 -7.43
N LEU A 77 36.29 -8.59 -7.64
CA LEU A 77 36.36 -10.04 -7.79
C LEU A 77 37.11 -10.43 -9.07
N PHE A 78 36.80 -9.80 -10.21
CA PHE A 78 37.42 -10.15 -11.49
C PHE A 78 38.90 -9.77 -11.54
N GLU A 79 39.27 -8.63 -10.97
CA GLU A 79 40.68 -8.25 -10.73
C GLU A 79 41.39 -9.31 -9.85
N ALA A 80 40.74 -9.80 -8.79
CA ALA A 80 41.30 -10.83 -7.90
C ALA A 80 41.32 -12.25 -8.52
N LEU A 81 40.57 -12.49 -9.60
CA LEU A 81 40.57 -13.69 -10.43
C LEU A 81 41.50 -13.57 -11.66
N LYS A 82 42.08 -12.38 -11.90
CA LYS A 82 42.91 -12.05 -13.08
C LYS A 82 42.18 -12.25 -14.42
N VAL A 83 40.89 -11.89 -14.48
CA VAL A 83 40.11 -11.89 -15.74
C VAL A 83 40.56 -10.73 -16.64
N VAL A 84 40.47 -10.91 -17.96
CA VAL A 84 40.83 -9.88 -18.96
C VAL A 84 39.99 -8.60 -18.84
N ASP A 85 40.60 -7.45 -19.15
CA ASP A 85 39.96 -6.13 -19.00
C ASP A 85 38.65 -5.98 -19.78
N GLU A 86 38.53 -6.62 -20.94
CA GLU A 86 37.28 -6.67 -21.74
C GLU A 86 36.08 -7.20 -20.92
N ALA A 87 36.31 -8.19 -20.06
CA ALA A 87 35.28 -8.76 -19.19
C ALA A 87 34.96 -7.86 -17.99
N ILE A 88 35.92 -7.07 -17.53
CA ILE A 88 35.71 -6.02 -16.51
C ILE A 88 34.92 -4.87 -17.13
N GLU A 89 35.13 -4.54 -18.41
CA GLU A 89 34.34 -3.57 -19.15
C GLU A 89 32.91 -4.06 -19.43
N LYS A 90 32.70 -5.35 -19.75
CA LYS A 90 31.35 -5.96 -19.76
C LYS A 90 30.62 -5.70 -18.43
N VAL A 91 31.26 -5.98 -17.30
CA VAL A 91 30.70 -5.75 -15.95
C VAL A 91 30.37 -4.28 -15.70
N ARG A 92 31.24 -3.34 -16.09
CA ARG A 92 31.06 -1.89 -15.87
C ARG A 92 29.88 -1.28 -16.63
N ASN A 93 29.46 -1.90 -17.73
CA ASN A 93 28.45 -1.38 -18.63
C ASN A 93 27.04 -1.95 -18.40
N VAL A 94 26.87 -2.87 -17.44
CA VAL A 94 25.54 -3.34 -17.01
C VAL A 94 24.72 -2.15 -16.46
N GLU A 95 23.42 -2.13 -16.79
CA GLU A 95 22.49 -1.10 -16.30
C GLU A 95 21.95 -1.52 -14.92
N ASN A 96 21.16 -2.58 -14.89
CA ASN A 96 20.58 -3.16 -13.68
C ASN A 96 21.58 -4.00 -12.87
N PRO A 97 21.95 -3.62 -11.63
CA PRO A 97 22.91 -4.38 -10.81
C PRO A 97 22.48 -5.78 -10.38
N LEU A 98 21.21 -6.17 -10.56
CA LEU A 98 20.73 -7.54 -10.28
C LEU A 98 21.17 -8.56 -11.34
N ASP A 99 21.61 -8.13 -12.52
CA ASP A 99 21.95 -9.02 -13.64
C ASP A 99 23.45 -9.37 -13.66
N LEU A 100 24.27 -8.65 -12.87
CA LEU A 100 25.70 -8.90 -12.68
C LEU A 100 26.06 -10.35 -12.29
N PRO A 101 25.31 -11.05 -11.42
CA PRO A 101 25.62 -12.44 -11.07
C PRO A 101 25.45 -13.42 -12.23
N GLU A 102 24.45 -13.21 -13.10
CA GLU A 102 24.24 -14.04 -14.30
C GLU A 102 25.32 -13.76 -15.36
N LEU A 103 25.66 -12.49 -15.57
CA LEU A 103 26.79 -12.11 -16.43
C LEU A 103 28.11 -12.70 -15.91
N ALA A 104 28.34 -12.73 -14.60
CA ALA A 104 29.54 -13.33 -14.02
C ALA A 104 29.59 -14.84 -14.27
N GLU A 105 28.47 -15.54 -14.10
CA GLU A 105 28.34 -16.96 -14.45
C GLU A 105 28.61 -17.27 -15.93
N ILE A 106 28.30 -16.34 -16.85
CA ILE A 106 28.67 -16.45 -18.27
C ILE A 106 30.18 -16.25 -18.43
N ILE A 107 30.74 -15.18 -17.85
CA ILE A 107 32.16 -14.81 -17.97
C ILE A 107 33.09 -15.88 -17.38
N TYR A 108 32.72 -16.53 -16.28
CA TYR A 108 33.48 -17.66 -15.73
C TYR A 108 33.59 -18.82 -16.73
N LYS A 109 32.51 -19.10 -17.47
CA LYS A 109 32.43 -20.17 -18.46
C LYS A 109 33.18 -19.81 -19.75
N GLU A 110 33.02 -18.57 -20.24
CA GLU A 110 33.81 -18.04 -21.38
C GLU A 110 35.32 -18.13 -21.12
N ASN A 111 35.77 -17.72 -19.93
CA ASN A 111 37.19 -17.63 -19.55
C ASN A 111 37.73 -18.93 -18.90
N LYS A 112 36.92 -19.99 -18.80
CA LYS A 112 37.28 -21.30 -18.21
C LYS A 112 37.85 -21.20 -16.78
N ILE A 113 37.30 -20.29 -15.98
CA ILE A 113 37.75 -20.03 -14.61
C ILE A 113 37.31 -21.20 -13.72
N ASN A 114 38.24 -21.79 -12.96
CA ASN A 114 37.94 -22.88 -12.03
C ASN A 114 37.02 -22.38 -10.89
N GLN A 115 35.92 -23.07 -10.64
CA GLN A 115 34.99 -22.75 -9.55
C GLN A 115 35.69 -22.68 -8.18
N GLU A 116 36.65 -23.57 -7.91
CA GLU A 116 37.44 -23.55 -6.68
C GLU A 116 38.21 -22.24 -6.51
N LEU A 117 38.67 -21.62 -7.61
CA LEU A 117 39.31 -20.30 -7.58
C LEU A 117 38.28 -19.19 -7.30
N VAL A 118 37.06 -19.30 -7.85
CA VAL A 118 35.95 -18.38 -7.55
C VAL A 118 35.59 -18.46 -6.06
N ASP A 119 35.39 -19.66 -5.52
CA ASP A 119 35.04 -19.90 -4.11
C ASP A 119 36.14 -19.35 -3.18
N ASN A 120 37.42 -19.53 -3.54
CA ASN A 120 38.58 -18.98 -2.82
C ASN A 120 38.75 -17.44 -2.95
N LYS A 121 37.93 -16.73 -3.74
CA LYS A 121 37.91 -15.26 -3.80
C LYS A 121 36.55 -14.64 -3.42
N VAL A 122 35.43 -15.33 -3.61
CA VAL A 122 34.06 -14.79 -3.45
C VAL A 122 33.81 -14.29 -2.02
N PHE A 123 34.42 -14.91 -1.00
CA PHE A 123 34.33 -14.44 0.38
C PHE A 123 34.85 -13.00 0.58
N LYS A 124 35.76 -12.53 -0.29
CA LYS A 124 36.28 -11.15 -0.25
C LYS A 124 35.25 -10.11 -0.72
N MET A 125 34.21 -10.51 -1.48
CA MET A 125 33.10 -9.63 -1.85
C MET A 125 32.40 -9.04 -0.63
N ASP A 126 32.36 -9.74 0.51
CA ASP A 126 31.81 -9.20 1.75
C ASP A 126 32.48 -7.87 2.14
N LYS A 127 33.81 -7.84 2.16
CA LYS A 127 34.60 -6.64 2.53
C LYS A 127 34.51 -5.55 1.46
N TRP A 128 34.42 -5.94 0.19
CA TRP A 128 34.25 -5.00 -0.92
C TRP A 128 32.87 -4.33 -0.92
N ARG A 129 31.78 -5.08 -0.67
CA ARG A 129 30.41 -4.54 -0.50
C ARG A 129 30.35 -3.57 0.69
N GLN A 130 30.85 -3.95 1.87
CA GLN A 130 30.93 -3.07 3.06
C GLN A 130 31.69 -1.76 2.77
N THR A 131 32.76 -1.84 1.99
CA THR A 131 33.53 -0.65 1.61
C THR A 131 32.78 0.20 0.59
N ALA A 132 32.20 -0.39 -0.45
CA ALA A 132 31.39 0.36 -1.42
C ALA A 132 30.14 0.99 -0.80
N MET A 133 29.49 0.36 0.18
CA MET A 133 28.38 0.97 0.93
C MET A 133 28.84 2.19 1.72
N ARG A 134 29.99 2.12 2.42
CA ARG A 134 30.58 3.26 3.12
C ARG A 134 30.84 4.45 2.20
N TYR A 135 31.41 4.21 1.02
CA TYR A 135 31.61 5.26 0.02
C TYR A 135 30.29 5.75 -0.60
N LYS A 136 29.35 4.86 -0.95
CA LYS A 136 28.03 5.22 -1.48
C LYS A 136 27.28 6.18 -0.55
N ILE A 137 27.28 5.92 0.75
CA ILE A 137 26.62 6.81 1.73
C ILE A 137 27.43 8.10 1.90
N SER A 138 28.71 8.03 2.27
CA SER A 138 29.53 9.21 2.61
C SER A 138 29.87 10.15 1.44
N ARG A 139 29.59 9.76 0.18
CA ARG A 139 29.69 10.66 -0.99
C ARG A 139 28.38 11.33 -1.38
N HIS A 140 27.27 10.98 -0.72
CA HIS A 140 25.93 11.52 -0.99
C HIS A 140 25.24 11.93 0.32
N ASP A 141 25.42 13.19 0.74
CA ASP A 141 24.79 13.79 1.94
C ASP A 141 23.30 13.42 2.08
N TYR A 142 22.56 13.36 0.97
CA TYR A 142 21.15 12.96 0.98
C TYR A 142 20.94 11.47 1.31
N LEU A 143 21.79 10.55 0.85
CA LEU A 143 21.66 9.14 1.23
C LEU A 143 22.00 8.93 2.71
N GLU A 144 22.97 9.67 3.26
CA GLU A 144 23.27 9.68 4.69
C GLU A 144 22.06 10.20 5.51
N GLN A 145 21.42 11.28 5.04
CA GLN A 145 20.20 11.82 5.65
C GLN A 145 18.97 10.91 5.49
N LEU A 146 18.79 10.26 4.35
CA LEU A 146 17.72 9.27 4.11
C LEU A 146 17.91 8.04 5.01
N LEU A 147 19.15 7.61 5.23
CA LEU A 147 19.50 6.54 6.16
C LEU A 147 19.19 6.94 7.61
N LEU A 148 19.57 8.13 8.05
CA LEU A 148 19.18 8.69 9.36
C LEU A 148 17.66 8.80 9.52
N ALA A 149 16.94 9.07 8.43
CA ALA A 149 15.49 9.21 8.44
C ALA A 149 14.73 7.87 8.56
N THR A 150 15.41 6.72 8.48
CA THR A 150 14.84 5.41 8.87
C THR A 150 14.64 5.25 10.39
N GLY A 151 15.11 6.22 11.20
CA GLY A 151 15.02 6.16 12.66
C GLY A 151 15.83 5.03 13.23
N ASP A 152 15.20 4.20 14.06
CA ASP A 152 15.79 2.97 14.59
C ASP A 152 15.08 1.72 14.03
N ALA A 153 14.49 1.79 12.83
CA ALA A 153 13.90 0.60 12.21
C ALA A 153 14.97 -0.46 11.87
N ILE A 154 14.58 -1.73 11.87
CA ILE A 154 15.34 -2.80 11.24
C ILE A 154 15.20 -2.65 9.73
N LEU A 155 16.33 -2.59 9.03
CA LEU A 155 16.36 -2.40 7.57
C LEU A 155 16.39 -3.76 6.87
N LEU A 156 15.52 -3.96 5.88
CA LEU A 156 15.49 -5.16 5.05
C LEU A 156 15.91 -4.84 3.61
N GLU A 157 16.89 -5.54 3.07
CA GLU A 157 17.18 -5.57 1.64
C GLU A 157 16.23 -6.60 0.98
N PRO A 158 15.16 -6.19 0.27
CA PRO A 158 14.07 -7.09 -0.10
C PRO A 158 14.35 -7.90 -1.37
N ARG A 159 15.42 -7.58 -2.11
CA ARG A 159 15.80 -8.20 -3.39
C ARG A 159 17.31 -8.43 -3.43
N GLY A 160 17.72 -9.37 -4.28
CA GLY A 160 19.11 -9.70 -4.54
C GLY A 160 19.28 -11.20 -4.76
N ASN A 161 20.35 -11.58 -5.45
CA ASN A 161 20.61 -12.99 -5.78
C ASN A 161 21.46 -13.67 -4.70
N ASP A 162 22.10 -12.87 -3.84
CA ASP A 162 22.93 -13.35 -2.74
C ASP A 162 22.09 -13.56 -1.46
N LYS A 163 21.92 -14.82 -1.04
CA LYS A 163 21.16 -15.21 0.17
C LYS A 163 21.79 -14.75 1.49
N LYS A 164 23.06 -14.32 1.52
CA LYS A 164 23.74 -13.79 2.71
C LYS A 164 23.47 -12.29 2.86
N TRP A 165 23.45 -11.57 1.74
CA TRP A 165 23.28 -10.11 1.70
C TRP A 165 21.83 -9.65 1.71
N SER A 166 20.93 -10.42 1.13
CA SER A 166 19.50 -10.09 0.96
C SER A 166 18.63 -10.70 2.08
N CYS A 167 17.44 -10.16 2.33
CA CYS A 167 16.46 -10.73 3.26
C CYS A 167 15.57 -11.80 2.61
N LEU A 168 15.24 -11.64 1.32
CA LEU A 168 14.48 -12.56 0.46
C LEU A 168 13.04 -12.91 0.85
N VAL A 169 12.61 -12.63 2.08
CA VAL A 169 11.20 -12.71 2.50
C VAL A 169 10.56 -11.31 2.52
N PRO A 170 9.26 -11.18 2.18
CA PRO A 170 8.57 -9.89 2.21
C PRO A 170 8.54 -9.24 3.60
N GLU A 171 8.50 -7.90 3.64
CA GLU A 171 8.31 -7.10 4.86
C GLU A 171 7.14 -7.60 5.72
N THR A 172 6.04 -8.00 5.07
CA THR A 172 4.84 -8.53 5.72
C THR A 172 5.09 -9.81 6.52
N VAL A 173 5.99 -10.68 6.06
CA VAL A 173 6.33 -11.94 6.75
C VAL A 173 7.14 -11.64 8.00
N ILE A 174 8.11 -10.72 7.91
CA ILE A 174 8.90 -10.26 9.07
C ILE A 174 8.03 -9.54 10.09
N GLN A 175 7.15 -8.63 9.63
CA GLN A 175 6.14 -7.99 10.47
C GLN A 175 5.28 -9.02 11.20
N SER A 176 4.69 -9.98 10.48
CA SER A 176 3.84 -11.02 11.07
C SER A 176 4.57 -11.90 12.09
N GLU A 177 5.89 -12.10 11.93
CA GLU A 177 6.69 -12.81 12.95
C GLU A 177 6.90 -11.96 14.21
N LEU A 178 7.11 -10.65 14.08
CA LEU A 178 7.24 -9.71 15.21
C LEU A 178 5.93 -9.52 16.00
N VAL A 179 4.78 -9.96 15.47
CA VAL A 179 3.52 -10.07 16.22
C VAL A 179 3.59 -11.13 17.32
N LYS A 180 4.36 -12.21 17.15
CA LYS A 180 4.38 -13.33 18.11
C LYS A 180 5.07 -12.93 19.42
N GLU A 181 4.59 -13.40 20.56
CA GLU A 181 5.03 -12.96 21.90
C GLU A 181 6.54 -13.15 22.11
N GLU A 182 7.05 -14.29 21.62
CA GLU A 182 8.44 -14.75 21.73
C GLU A 182 9.44 -14.05 20.79
N THR A 183 8.98 -13.45 19.68
CA THR A 183 9.87 -12.87 18.67
C THR A 183 10.28 -11.44 19.04
N THR A 184 11.50 -11.28 19.53
CA THR A 184 12.10 -9.95 19.73
C THR A 184 12.90 -9.50 18.50
N PRO A 185 13.15 -8.19 18.33
CA PRO A 185 14.18 -7.67 17.44
C PRO A 185 15.51 -8.42 17.53
N SER A 186 16.00 -8.74 18.74
CA SER A 186 17.21 -9.54 18.92
C SER A 186 17.08 -10.94 18.35
N THR A 187 15.95 -11.62 18.55
CA THR A 187 15.68 -12.94 17.96
C THR A 187 15.74 -12.89 16.43
N LEU A 188 15.19 -11.83 15.81
CA LEU A 188 15.23 -11.61 14.37
C LEU A 188 16.66 -11.38 13.85
N ILE A 189 17.46 -10.55 14.52
CA ILE A 189 18.87 -10.33 14.15
C ILE A 189 19.71 -11.59 14.34
N ASP A 190 19.49 -12.39 15.39
CA ASP A 190 20.17 -13.68 15.59
C ASP A 190 19.85 -14.70 14.49
N TRP A 191 18.64 -14.66 13.92
CA TRP A 191 18.25 -15.48 12.78
C TRP A 191 18.86 -15.01 11.46
N MET A 192 18.97 -13.69 11.24
CA MET A 192 19.66 -13.11 10.07
C MET A 192 21.17 -13.37 10.11
N THR A 193 21.79 -13.19 11.28
CA THR A 193 23.23 -13.41 11.49
C THR A 193 23.61 -14.89 11.74
N LEU A 194 22.64 -15.81 11.64
CA LEU A 194 22.77 -17.25 11.87
C LEU A 194 23.25 -17.68 13.27
N ARG A 195 23.33 -16.75 14.23
CA ARG A 195 23.71 -16.99 15.63
C ARG A 195 22.73 -17.93 16.36
N LYS A 196 21.44 -17.92 15.97
CA LYS A 196 20.45 -18.91 16.40
C LYS A 196 20.11 -19.85 15.24
N PRO A 197 20.54 -21.13 15.26
CA PRO A 197 20.39 -22.03 14.12
C PRO A 197 18.93 -22.47 13.90
N LYS A 198 18.11 -22.56 14.96
CA LYS A 198 16.70 -22.93 14.84
C LYS A 198 15.85 -21.70 14.47
N ARG A 199 15.59 -21.56 13.18
CA ARG A 199 14.58 -20.67 12.59
C ARG A 199 13.23 -21.38 12.46
N PRO A 200 12.10 -20.66 12.48
CA PRO A 200 10.79 -21.21 12.10
C PRO A 200 10.77 -21.69 10.64
N ASP A 201 10.01 -22.75 10.34
CA ASP A 201 10.01 -23.39 9.02
C ASP A 201 9.50 -22.47 7.89
N HIS A 202 8.55 -21.57 8.18
CA HIS A 202 8.06 -20.57 7.22
C HIS A 202 9.07 -19.43 6.96
N LEU A 203 10.16 -19.35 7.74
CA LEU A 203 11.29 -18.44 7.50
C LEU A 203 12.52 -19.18 6.93
N LYS A 204 12.37 -20.42 6.45
CA LYS A 204 13.48 -21.20 5.86
C LYS A 204 14.18 -20.49 4.71
N GLU A 205 13.44 -19.77 3.88
CA GLU A 205 13.98 -19.00 2.74
C GLU A 205 14.47 -17.59 3.11
N MET A 206 14.37 -17.18 4.38
CA MET A 206 14.93 -15.91 4.84
C MET A 206 16.45 -15.91 4.67
N GLY A 207 16.96 -14.92 3.95
CA GLY A 207 18.39 -14.66 3.81
C GLY A 207 19.01 -13.95 5.02
N GLY A 208 20.32 -13.76 4.98
CA GLY A 208 21.10 -13.15 6.06
C GLY A 208 20.96 -11.63 6.19
N ASN A 209 20.33 -10.96 5.21
CA ASN A 209 20.03 -9.52 5.22
C ASN A 209 21.24 -8.61 5.52
N ARG A 210 22.46 -9.04 5.19
CA ARG A 210 23.68 -8.31 5.58
C ARG A 210 23.73 -6.86 5.05
N ALA A 211 23.09 -6.58 3.90
CA ALA A 211 22.94 -5.20 3.41
C ALA A 211 22.17 -4.31 4.40
N GLY A 212 21.02 -4.77 4.89
CA GLY A 212 20.23 -4.03 5.88
C GLY A 212 20.98 -3.83 7.19
N LEU A 213 21.67 -4.87 7.68
CA LEU A 213 22.42 -4.82 8.95
C LEU A 213 23.65 -3.90 8.87
N VAL A 214 24.42 -3.94 7.78
CA VAL A 214 25.52 -3.00 7.54
C VAL A 214 24.99 -1.58 7.38
N MET A 215 23.82 -1.35 6.76
CA MET A 215 23.22 -0.01 6.76
C MET A 215 22.84 0.47 8.17
N MET A 216 22.42 -0.41 9.07
CA MET A 216 22.20 -0.03 10.48
C MET A 216 23.52 0.34 11.18
N GLU A 217 24.62 -0.37 10.92
CA GLU A 217 25.96 -0.01 11.42
C GLU A 217 26.40 1.38 10.91
N LEU A 218 26.19 1.67 9.62
CA LEU A 218 26.49 3.00 9.04
C LEU A 218 25.57 4.10 9.58
N ARG A 219 24.31 3.78 9.89
CA ARG A 219 23.35 4.72 10.48
C ARG A 219 23.78 5.18 11.86
N GLU A 220 24.31 4.29 12.69
CA GLU A 220 24.78 4.67 14.02
C GLU A 220 26.02 5.59 13.93
N LYS A 221 26.98 5.30 13.04
CA LYS A 221 28.10 6.24 12.78
C LYS A 221 27.61 7.59 12.24
N ALA A 222 26.62 7.61 11.34
CA ALA A 222 26.06 8.85 10.81
C ALA A 222 25.33 9.69 11.89
N LYS A 223 24.80 9.08 12.95
CA LYS A 223 24.19 9.80 14.09
C LYS A 223 25.22 10.55 14.93
N GLU A 224 26.46 10.06 15.00
CA GLU A 224 27.56 10.73 15.70
C GLU A 224 28.04 11.99 14.95
N ASP A 225 28.00 11.95 13.62
CA ASP A 225 28.39 13.07 12.75
C ASP A 225 27.30 14.16 12.58
N HIS A 226 26.01 13.88 12.86
CA HIS A 226 24.90 14.75 12.46
C HIS A 226 23.76 14.90 13.50
N GLU A 227 23.65 16.09 14.11
CA GLU A 227 22.53 16.48 14.99
C GLU A 227 21.20 16.65 14.25
N SER A 228 21.22 17.12 13.00
CA SER A 228 20.01 17.46 12.22
C SER A 228 19.61 16.33 11.25
N ARG A 229 18.34 15.90 11.30
CA ARG A 229 17.74 14.93 10.37
C ARG A 229 16.74 15.59 9.42
N ILE A 230 16.80 15.29 8.12
CA ILE A 230 15.84 15.78 7.11
C ILE A 230 14.46 15.10 7.28
N PRO A 231 13.33 15.85 7.23
CA PRO A 231 12.00 15.27 7.05
C PRO A 231 11.84 14.66 5.65
N ILE A 232 11.46 13.38 5.55
CA ILE A 232 11.27 12.65 4.27
C ILE A 232 10.00 13.07 3.50
N ILE A 233 9.39 14.18 3.87
CA ILE A 233 8.06 14.58 3.43
C ILE A 233 8.02 16.09 3.42
N ARG A 234 7.30 16.67 2.45
CA ARG A 234 6.90 18.06 2.53
C ARG A 234 6.03 18.27 3.79
N PRO A 235 6.44 19.15 4.73
CA PRO A 235 5.63 19.43 5.91
C PRO A 235 4.29 20.04 5.47
N PHE A 236 3.19 19.44 5.92
CA PHE A 236 1.89 20.09 5.87
C PHE A 236 1.75 21.04 7.06
N ASP A 237 0.76 21.93 7.02
CA ASP A 237 0.55 22.94 8.06
C ASP A 237 -0.13 22.32 9.29
N ILE A 238 0.70 21.67 10.12
CA ILE A 238 0.32 20.91 11.32
C ILE A 238 -0.53 21.76 12.28
N GLU A 239 -0.15 23.01 12.53
CA GLU A 239 -0.86 23.90 13.46
C GLU A 239 -2.20 24.37 12.88
N LYS A 240 -2.25 24.68 11.57
CA LYS A 240 -3.51 24.95 10.86
C LYS A 240 -4.42 23.73 10.77
N VAL A 241 -3.92 22.50 10.89
CA VAL A 241 -4.76 21.30 11.05
C VAL A 241 -5.26 21.17 12.49
N LYS A 242 -4.38 21.28 13.50
CA LYS A 242 -4.72 21.21 14.94
C LYS A 242 -5.76 22.24 15.39
N TYR A 243 -5.83 23.40 14.74
CA TYR A 243 -6.78 24.46 15.11
C TYR A 243 -8.24 24.07 14.86
N TYR A 244 -8.55 23.40 13.74
CA TYR A 244 -9.93 23.10 13.28
C TYR A 244 -10.25 21.60 13.41
N VAL A 245 -9.68 20.96 14.44
CA VAL A 245 -9.86 19.55 14.76
C VAL A 245 -10.37 19.40 16.19
N SER A 246 -11.51 18.72 16.29
CA SER A 246 -12.12 18.25 17.53
C SER A 246 -11.43 16.98 18.04
N ASN A 247 -11.82 16.52 19.23
CA ASN A 247 -11.40 15.21 19.75
C ASN A 247 -12.16 14.04 19.10
N HIS A 248 -13.07 14.27 18.15
CA HIS A 248 -13.76 13.19 17.44
C HIS A 248 -12.89 12.64 16.31
N LEU A 249 -12.89 11.31 16.16
CA LEU A 249 -12.03 10.57 15.25
C LEU A 249 -12.87 9.63 14.39
N ILE A 250 -12.77 9.77 13.07
CA ILE A 250 -13.45 8.93 12.09
C ILE A 250 -12.38 8.14 11.32
N CYS A 251 -12.39 6.83 11.50
CA CYS A 251 -11.55 5.91 10.74
C CYS A 251 -12.20 5.62 9.38
N PHE A 252 -11.38 5.23 8.40
CA PHE A 252 -11.85 4.64 7.15
C PHE A 252 -10.78 3.70 6.58
N THR A 253 -11.17 2.76 5.73
CA THR A 253 -10.30 1.74 5.11
C THR A 253 -10.26 1.89 3.59
N ALA A 254 -9.52 1.02 2.87
CA ALA A 254 -9.31 1.20 1.43
C ALA A 254 -10.55 0.91 0.56
N GLU A 255 -11.59 0.30 1.13
CA GLU A 255 -12.91 0.10 0.50
C GLU A 255 -13.82 1.36 0.54
N SER A 256 -13.50 2.31 1.42
CA SER A 256 -14.32 3.49 1.73
C SER A 256 -14.60 4.39 0.53
N VAL A 257 -15.72 5.11 0.57
CA VAL A 257 -16.01 6.23 -0.36
C VAL A 257 -15.03 7.40 -0.24
N PHE A 258 -14.24 7.46 0.82
CA PHE A 258 -13.15 8.43 1.02
C PHE A 258 -11.79 7.95 0.50
N HIS A 259 -11.67 6.69 0.06
CA HIS A 259 -10.42 6.16 -0.49
C HIS A 259 -10.37 6.31 -2.02
N PRO A 260 -9.22 6.64 -2.65
CA PRO A 260 -9.10 6.78 -4.11
C PRO A 260 -9.48 5.53 -4.91
N PHE A 261 -9.55 4.35 -4.27
CA PHE A 261 -9.98 3.12 -4.92
C PHE A 261 -11.48 3.09 -5.25
N TYR A 262 -12.29 3.96 -4.65
CA TYR A 262 -13.73 4.00 -4.86
C TYR A 262 -14.06 4.18 -6.37
N PRO A 263 -14.70 3.20 -7.02
CA PRO A 263 -15.00 3.25 -8.45
C PRO A 263 -16.17 4.20 -8.69
N ILE A 264 -15.83 5.41 -9.11
CA ILE A 264 -16.76 6.44 -9.54
C ILE A 264 -16.12 7.19 -10.72
N THR A 265 -16.88 7.35 -11.81
CA THR A 265 -16.35 7.96 -13.02
C THR A 265 -15.98 9.42 -12.79
N VAL A 266 -14.71 9.76 -13.03
CA VAL A 266 -14.16 11.12 -12.92
C VAL A 266 -13.97 11.68 -14.32
N LYS A 267 -14.50 12.87 -14.60
CA LYS A 267 -14.43 13.49 -15.93
C LYS A 267 -13.49 14.70 -15.92
N THR A 268 -12.62 14.83 -16.91
CA THR A 268 -11.68 15.96 -17.01
C THR A 268 -11.56 16.46 -18.44
N THR A 269 -11.54 17.77 -18.64
CA THR A 269 -11.36 18.37 -19.96
C THR A 269 -9.86 18.60 -20.24
N GLU A 270 -9.25 17.76 -21.07
CA GLU A 270 -7.88 17.98 -21.58
C GLU A 270 -7.95 18.49 -23.03
N ASN A 271 -7.38 19.66 -23.30
CA ASN A 271 -7.36 20.28 -24.65
C ASN A 271 -8.75 20.41 -25.32
N GLY A 272 -9.80 20.61 -24.53
CA GLY A 272 -11.19 20.68 -25.00
C GLY A 272 -11.90 19.32 -25.15
N VAL A 273 -11.17 18.20 -25.06
CA VAL A 273 -11.72 16.85 -25.08
C VAL A 273 -12.06 16.40 -23.67
N ILE A 274 -13.28 15.90 -23.46
CA ILE A 274 -13.66 15.25 -22.20
C ILE A 274 -13.04 13.86 -22.18
N LYS A 275 -12.16 13.61 -21.20
CA LYS A 275 -11.69 12.28 -20.81
C LYS A 275 -12.46 11.80 -19.60
N GLU A 276 -12.73 10.50 -19.56
CA GLU A 276 -13.41 9.85 -18.44
C GLU A 276 -12.49 8.76 -17.86
N TYR A 277 -12.44 8.68 -16.53
CA TYR A 277 -11.55 7.81 -15.77
C TYR A 277 -12.37 7.02 -14.75
N SER A 278 -12.13 5.71 -14.63
CA SER A 278 -13.01 4.79 -13.86
C SER A 278 -12.93 4.96 -12.33
N SER A 279 -11.94 5.71 -11.82
CA SER A 279 -11.85 6.17 -10.43
C SER A 279 -10.80 7.27 -10.26
N ALA A 280 -10.66 7.79 -9.04
CA ALA A 280 -9.60 8.72 -8.66
C ALA A 280 -8.19 8.13 -8.91
N VAL A 281 -7.98 6.82 -8.73
CA VAL A 281 -6.71 6.16 -9.10
C VAL A 281 -6.41 6.30 -10.58
N HIS A 282 -7.37 6.09 -11.47
CA HIS A 282 -7.11 6.14 -12.92
C HIS A 282 -6.72 7.56 -13.37
N LEU A 283 -7.32 8.61 -12.77
CA LEU A 283 -6.91 10.00 -12.98
C LEU A 283 -5.52 10.28 -12.39
N PHE A 284 -5.21 9.77 -11.20
CA PHE A 284 -3.88 9.86 -10.59
C PHE A 284 -2.81 9.15 -11.43
N ALA A 285 -3.08 7.93 -11.89
CA ALA A 285 -2.20 7.12 -12.72
C ALA A 285 -1.90 7.80 -14.06
N SER A 286 -2.93 8.34 -14.73
CA SER A 286 -2.77 9.10 -15.98
C SER A 286 -1.90 10.35 -15.81
N LYS A 287 -1.86 10.94 -14.61
CA LYS A 287 -0.95 12.03 -14.26
C LYS A 287 0.44 11.55 -13.84
N ALA A 288 0.54 10.44 -13.11
CA ALA A 288 1.80 9.80 -12.74
C ALA A 288 2.61 9.36 -13.98
N ILE A 289 1.93 8.78 -14.98
CA ILE A 289 2.50 8.42 -16.28
C ILE A 289 3.17 9.63 -16.95
N LYS A 290 2.48 10.78 -16.95
CA LYS A 290 2.99 12.05 -17.50
C LYS A 290 4.13 12.65 -16.67
N ALA A 291 4.04 12.60 -15.34
CA ALA A 291 5.02 13.20 -14.43
C ALA A 291 6.32 12.40 -14.30
N LEU A 292 6.26 11.09 -14.53
CA LEU A 292 7.42 10.19 -14.43
C LEU A 292 8.03 9.79 -15.78
N ASP A 293 7.49 10.28 -16.90
CA ASP A 293 7.88 9.93 -18.27
C ASP A 293 7.76 8.42 -18.55
N ILE A 294 6.67 7.80 -18.09
CA ILE A 294 6.43 6.36 -18.29
C ILE A 294 6.15 6.09 -19.77
N SER A 295 6.83 5.08 -20.33
CA SER A 295 6.68 4.67 -21.72
C SER A 295 5.24 4.30 -22.07
N LEU A 296 4.83 4.53 -23.32
CA LEU A 296 3.45 4.31 -23.78
C LEU A 296 2.95 2.90 -23.45
N THR A 297 3.73 1.86 -23.76
CA THR A 297 3.41 0.45 -23.47
C THR A 297 3.14 0.20 -21.98
N ASN A 298 3.93 0.80 -21.08
CA ASN A 298 3.74 0.68 -19.65
C ASN A 298 2.54 1.51 -19.16
N GLY A 299 2.31 2.68 -19.76
CA GLY A 299 1.14 3.51 -19.51
C GLY A 299 -0.17 2.83 -19.89
N ASP A 300 -0.22 2.22 -21.08
CA ASP A 300 -1.35 1.43 -21.56
C ASP A 300 -1.60 0.21 -20.66
N SER A 301 -0.53 -0.47 -20.20
CA SER A 301 -0.64 -1.57 -19.23
C SER A 301 -1.23 -1.10 -17.89
N ILE A 302 -0.78 0.03 -17.33
CA ILE A 302 -1.32 0.63 -16.10
C ILE A 302 -2.81 0.97 -16.25
N MET A 303 -3.22 1.48 -17.42
CA MET A 303 -4.57 1.95 -17.70
C MET A 303 -5.49 0.86 -18.29
N SER A 304 -5.03 -0.39 -18.41
CA SER A 304 -5.72 -1.48 -19.12
C SER A 304 -6.94 -2.06 -18.39
N SER A 305 -7.03 -1.89 -17.07
CA SER A 305 -8.09 -2.45 -16.23
C SER A 305 -8.86 -1.34 -15.52
N ASP A 306 -10.20 -1.45 -15.50
CA ASP A 306 -11.11 -0.60 -14.71
C ASP A 306 -10.97 -0.79 -13.19
N ASN A 307 -10.22 -1.81 -12.75
CA ASN A 307 -10.08 -2.11 -11.33
C ASN A 307 -9.04 -1.19 -10.69
N SER A 308 -9.49 -0.22 -9.88
CA SER A 308 -8.63 0.73 -9.16
C SER A 308 -7.50 0.06 -8.37
N LEU A 309 -7.75 -1.12 -7.81
CA LEU A 309 -6.77 -1.87 -7.02
C LEU A 309 -5.64 -2.42 -7.91
N GLU A 310 -6.00 -2.94 -9.07
CA GLU A 310 -5.09 -3.49 -10.06
C GLU A 310 -4.29 -2.39 -10.76
N CYS A 311 -4.95 -1.32 -11.20
CA CYS A 311 -4.31 -0.13 -11.76
C CYS A 311 -3.25 0.45 -10.80
N TRP A 312 -3.56 0.53 -9.50
CA TRP A 312 -2.63 1.00 -8.47
C TRP A 312 -1.43 0.05 -8.25
N VAL A 313 -1.67 -1.27 -8.21
CA VAL A 313 -0.61 -2.28 -8.07
C VAL A 313 0.29 -2.33 -9.31
N ILE A 314 -0.26 -2.23 -10.52
CA ILE A 314 0.53 -2.16 -11.77
C ILE A 314 1.34 -0.87 -11.81
N LEU A 315 0.73 0.29 -11.50
CA LEU A 315 1.43 1.57 -11.40
C LEU A 315 2.61 1.49 -10.43
N HIS A 316 2.41 0.96 -9.23
CA HIS A 316 3.49 0.85 -8.25
C HIS A 316 4.58 -0.16 -8.63
N LYS A 317 4.24 -1.25 -9.34
CA LYS A 317 5.23 -2.16 -9.94
C LYS A 317 6.06 -1.47 -11.03
N VAL A 318 5.43 -0.70 -11.92
CA VAL A 318 6.14 0.05 -12.97
C VAL A 318 7.06 1.10 -12.35
N ILE A 319 6.56 1.92 -11.41
CA ILE A 319 7.38 2.95 -10.73
C ILE A 319 8.60 2.33 -10.04
N ASP A 320 8.44 1.18 -9.39
CA ASP A 320 9.54 0.49 -8.72
C ASP A 320 10.51 -0.21 -9.70
N ALA A 321 10.10 -0.45 -10.96
CA ALA A 321 10.98 -0.87 -12.05
C ALA A 321 11.66 0.31 -12.80
N LEU A 322 11.17 1.55 -12.66
CA LEU A 322 11.82 2.71 -13.30
C LEU A 322 13.23 2.96 -12.75
N GLU A 323 14.16 3.24 -13.66
CA GLU A 323 15.39 3.93 -13.35
C GLU A 323 15.11 5.44 -13.26
N MET A 324 15.04 5.94 -12.04
CA MET A 324 14.89 7.37 -11.74
C MET A 324 16.17 7.89 -11.13
N SER A 325 16.60 9.09 -11.54
CA SER A 325 17.62 9.84 -10.82
C SER A 325 17.18 10.08 -9.36
N LEU A 326 18.15 10.22 -8.46
CA LEU A 326 17.90 10.42 -7.04
C LEU A 326 16.93 11.60 -6.80
N GLU A 327 17.15 12.72 -7.47
CA GLU A 327 16.30 13.92 -7.41
C GLU A 327 14.86 13.67 -7.90
N LYS A 328 14.67 12.97 -9.04
CA LYS A 328 13.33 12.65 -9.56
C LYS A 328 12.58 11.70 -8.62
N SER A 329 13.28 10.70 -8.08
CA SER A 329 12.72 9.76 -7.10
C SER A 329 12.32 10.48 -5.80
N MET A 330 13.17 11.38 -5.30
CA MET A 330 12.87 12.23 -4.15
C MET A 330 11.64 13.09 -4.37
N ASN A 331 11.60 13.88 -5.45
CA ASN A 331 10.49 14.81 -5.69
C ASN A 331 9.17 14.07 -5.87
N TRP A 332 9.19 12.90 -6.52
CA TRP A 332 8.03 12.02 -6.62
C TRP A 332 7.47 11.63 -5.26
N TYR A 333 8.28 11.01 -4.39
CA TYR A 333 7.80 10.50 -3.09
C TYR A 333 7.50 11.60 -2.07
N MET A 334 8.22 12.73 -2.09
CA MET A 334 8.00 13.82 -1.14
C MET A 334 6.85 14.75 -1.55
N ASN A 335 6.78 15.12 -2.82
CA ASN A 335 5.92 16.19 -3.33
C ASN A 335 4.83 15.67 -4.29
N ASP A 336 5.23 15.18 -5.47
CA ASP A 336 4.32 15.04 -6.61
C ASP A 336 3.23 14.00 -6.35
N ARG A 337 3.60 12.85 -5.74
CA ARG A 337 2.64 11.81 -5.36
C ARG A 337 1.50 12.36 -4.50
N HIS A 338 1.81 13.28 -3.58
CA HIS A 338 0.83 13.83 -2.65
C HIS A 338 -0.06 14.90 -3.30
N GLU A 339 0.50 15.81 -4.11
CA GLU A 339 -0.29 16.85 -4.78
C GLU A 339 -1.15 16.27 -5.92
N LEU A 340 -0.64 15.34 -6.72
CA LEU A 340 -1.41 14.67 -7.78
C LEU A 340 -2.56 13.82 -7.19
N LEU A 341 -2.32 13.14 -6.07
CA LEU A 341 -3.37 12.39 -5.36
C LEU A 341 -4.43 13.34 -4.78
N LYS A 342 -4.02 14.46 -4.18
CA LYS A 342 -4.92 15.50 -3.69
C LYS A 342 -5.79 16.07 -4.82
N GLU A 343 -5.19 16.38 -5.97
CA GLU A 343 -5.92 16.94 -7.11
C GLU A 343 -6.93 15.93 -7.69
N ALA A 344 -6.55 14.65 -7.80
CA ALA A 344 -7.44 13.58 -8.25
C ALA A 344 -8.62 13.37 -7.28
N MET A 345 -8.35 13.36 -5.97
CA MET A 345 -9.40 13.28 -4.94
C MET A 345 -10.30 14.52 -4.95
N GLN A 346 -9.75 15.73 -5.06
CA GLN A 346 -10.53 16.97 -5.11
C GLN A 346 -11.42 17.02 -6.37
N THR A 347 -10.92 16.55 -7.52
CA THR A 347 -11.71 16.41 -8.75
C THR A 347 -12.87 15.42 -8.56
N THR A 348 -12.60 14.28 -7.93
CA THR A 348 -13.60 13.24 -7.67
C THR A 348 -14.70 13.71 -6.72
N ILE A 349 -14.32 14.34 -5.61
CA ILE A 349 -15.24 14.82 -4.56
C ILE A 349 -16.09 15.99 -5.08
N THR A 350 -15.52 16.91 -5.87
CA THR A 350 -16.28 18.06 -6.42
C THR A 350 -17.27 17.68 -7.52
N GLN A 351 -17.14 16.49 -8.13
CA GLN A 351 -18.10 15.96 -9.10
C GLN A 351 -19.20 15.11 -8.44
N SER A 352 -18.98 14.60 -7.23
CA SER A 352 -19.92 13.72 -6.53
C SER A 352 -20.57 14.39 -5.32
N MET A 353 -21.77 14.96 -5.53
CA MET A 353 -22.55 15.61 -4.45
C MET A 353 -22.79 14.71 -3.23
N HIS A 354 -22.83 13.38 -3.41
CA HIS A 354 -22.96 12.41 -2.31
C HIS A 354 -21.69 12.31 -1.47
N ILE A 355 -20.51 12.19 -2.10
CA ILE A 355 -19.23 12.12 -1.39
C ILE A 355 -18.88 13.49 -0.79
N GLN A 356 -19.21 14.58 -1.50
CA GLN A 356 -19.12 15.95 -0.98
C GLN A 356 -19.98 16.13 0.28
N ARG A 357 -21.25 15.64 0.28
CA ARG A 357 -22.10 15.63 1.48
C ARG A 357 -21.41 14.92 2.63
N LEU A 358 -21.04 13.65 2.42
CA LEU A 358 -20.50 12.80 3.48
C LEU A 358 -19.23 13.39 4.08
N LEU A 359 -18.34 13.96 3.25
CA LEU A 359 -17.13 14.63 3.71
C LEU A 359 -17.44 15.87 4.56
N LEU A 360 -18.45 16.67 4.21
CA LEU A 360 -18.90 17.80 5.04
C LEU A 360 -19.55 17.33 6.35
N GLU A 361 -20.29 16.22 6.34
CA GLU A 361 -20.90 15.63 7.54
C GLU A 361 -19.87 15.10 8.56
N THR A 362 -18.61 14.89 8.16
CA THR A 362 -17.51 14.64 9.12
C THR A 362 -17.12 15.87 9.96
N ASN A 363 -17.69 17.06 9.68
CA ASN A 363 -17.53 18.29 10.46
C ASN A 363 -16.04 18.61 10.81
N GLU A 364 -15.69 18.67 12.10
CA GLU A 364 -14.32 18.90 12.59
C GLU A 364 -13.65 17.61 13.10
N ALA A 365 -14.07 16.43 12.63
CA ALA A 365 -13.42 15.17 12.97
C ALA A 365 -12.02 15.08 12.37
N LEU A 366 -11.10 14.43 13.09
CA LEU A 366 -9.87 13.91 12.51
C LEU A 366 -10.21 12.67 11.66
N LEU A 367 -9.85 12.71 10.38
CA LEU A 367 -10.02 11.59 9.45
C LEU A 367 -8.76 10.72 9.45
N VAL A 368 -8.90 9.41 9.64
CA VAL A 368 -7.76 8.49 9.78
C VAL A 368 -7.88 7.30 8.83
N PHE A 369 -6.94 7.17 7.90
CA PHE A 369 -6.86 6.02 7.01
C PHE A 369 -6.22 4.82 7.74
N CYS A 370 -7.07 3.91 8.21
CA CYS A 370 -6.69 2.67 8.88
C CYS A 370 -6.33 1.61 7.83
N SER A 371 -5.04 1.38 7.67
CA SER A 371 -4.47 0.35 6.80
C SER A 371 -3.06 0.00 7.28
N ARG A 372 -2.65 -1.24 7.02
CA ARG A 372 -1.40 -1.84 7.47
C ARG A 372 -0.19 -1.01 7.08
N PHE A 373 0.74 -0.85 8.02
CA PHE A 373 2.00 -0.20 7.73
C PHE A 373 2.77 -1.01 6.67
N ASN A 374 3.20 -0.33 5.62
CA ASN A 374 4.20 -0.84 4.69
C ASN A 374 5.10 0.33 4.28
N THR A 375 6.36 0.05 3.92
CA THR A 375 7.32 1.11 3.60
C THR A 375 6.86 2.07 2.49
N ILE A 376 6.16 1.58 1.47
CA ILE A 376 5.77 2.36 0.27
C ILE A 376 4.64 3.35 0.59
N ASP A 377 3.73 3.01 1.51
CA ASP A 377 2.56 3.83 1.88
C ASP A 377 2.62 4.37 3.31
N SER A 378 3.78 4.25 3.96
CA SER A 378 4.05 4.69 5.34
C SER A 378 3.57 6.11 5.64
N GLU A 379 3.53 7.00 4.63
CA GLU A 379 3.04 8.37 4.79
C GLU A 379 1.54 8.56 4.43
N LEU A 380 0.93 7.64 3.69
CA LEU A 380 -0.49 7.73 3.32
C LEU A 380 -1.42 7.21 4.43
N THR A 381 -1.06 6.09 5.06
CA THR A 381 -1.87 5.39 6.10
C THR A 381 -1.46 5.82 7.52
N ILE A 382 -2.21 5.40 8.54
CA ILE A 382 -1.77 5.50 9.94
C ILE A 382 -0.95 4.28 10.42
N GLY A 383 -0.95 3.17 9.67
CA GLY A 383 -0.29 1.91 10.01
C GLY A 383 -1.01 1.02 11.02
N ILE A 384 -1.98 1.57 11.77
CA ILE A 384 -2.74 0.94 12.86
C ILE A 384 -4.16 0.54 12.38
N ARG A 385 -4.71 -0.57 12.89
CA ARG A 385 -6.12 -0.98 12.70
C ARG A 385 -7.08 -0.07 13.46
N GLU A 386 -8.32 0.11 13.00
CA GLU A 386 -9.30 0.94 13.73
C GLU A 386 -9.49 0.46 15.18
N ARG A 387 -9.54 -0.86 15.37
CA ARG A 387 -9.75 -1.48 16.69
C ARG A 387 -8.59 -1.33 17.68
N ASP A 388 -7.37 -1.06 17.21
CA ASP A 388 -6.21 -0.87 18.09
C ASP A 388 -5.98 0.63 18.37
N LEU A 389 -6.30 1.49 17.39
CA LEU A 389 -6.07 2.94 17.45
C LEU A 389 -6.82 3.61 18.61
N ARG A 390 -8.13 3.36 18.74
CA ARG A 390 -8.96 4.01 19.78
C ARG A 390 -8.54 3.58 21.21
N PRO A 391 -8.31 2.29 21.52
CA PRO A 391 -7.76 1.86 22.79
C PRO A 391 -6.37 2.44 23.08
N TRP A 392 -5.46 2.44 22.11
CA TRP A 392 -4.10 2.98 22.29
C TRP A 392 -4.13 4.48 22.66
N LEU A 393 -4.90 5.30 21.92
CA LEU A 393 -5.04 6.73 22.23
C LEU A 393 -5.61 6.95 23.63
N THR A 394 -6.63 6.17 24.01
CA THR A 394 -7.30 6.27 25.32
C THR A 394 -6.36 5.92 26.46
N MET A 395 -5.65 4.79 26.32
CA MET A 395 -4.73 4.25 27.31
C MET A 395 -3.47 5.09 27.51
N GLN A 396 -3.02 5.78 26.46
CA GLN A 396 -1.83 6.64 26.48
C GLN A 396 -2.15 8.14 26.67
N HIS A 397 -3.42 8.48 26.95
CA HIS A 397 -3.86 9.84 27.20
C HIS A 397 -3.55 10.81 26.03
N LEU A 398 -3.63 10.28 24.80
CA LEU A 398 -3.35 10.97 23.54
C LEU A 398 -4.65 11.54 22.93
N SER A 399 -4.67 12.84 22.66
CA SER A 399 -5.72 13.51 21.90
C SER A 399 -5.51 13.38 20.39
N THR A 400 -6.51 13.79 19.60
CA THR A 400 -6.36 13.95 18.14
C THR A 400 -5.24 14.93 17.77
N LYS A 401 -4.95 15.94 18.60
CA LYS A 401 -3.86 16.91 18.38
C LYS A 401 -2.48 16.35 18.68
N ASP A 402 -2.39 15.42 19.62
CA ASP A 402 -1.17 14.63 19.85
C ASP A 402 -0.93 13.70 18.66
N LEU A 403 -1.97 12.99 18.19
CA LEU A 403 -1.88 12.13 16.99
C LEU A 403 -1.45 12.91 15.73
N ILE A 404 -2.02 14.10 15.50
CA ILE A 404 -1.58 15.00 14.42
C ILE A 404 -0.09 15.38 14.57
N SER A 405 0.40 15.56 15.79
CA SER A 405 1.82 15.86 16.06
C SER A 405 2.72 14.66 15.74
N ILE A 406 2.29 13.44 16.06
CA ILE A 406 3.02 12.20 15.72
C ILE A 406 3.06 12.03 14.19
N CYS A 407 1.92 12.12 13.50
CA CYS A 407 1.87 12.00 12.04
C CYS A 407 2.68 13.09 11.33
N GLY A 408 2.72 14.31 11.90
CA GLY A 408 3.50 15.43 11.40
C GLY A 408 5.01 15.36 11.68
N ALA A 409 5.45 14.55 12.65
CA ALA A 409 6.87 14.31 12.91
C ALA A 409 7.51 13.46 11.79
N PRO A 410 8.81 13.63 11.49
CA PRO A 410 9.53 12.72 10.59
C PRO A 410 9.45 11.27 11.09
N LEU A 411 9.31 10.32 10.16
CA LEU A 411 9.19 8.87 10.45
C LEU A 411 10.22 8.37 11.48
N ALA A 412 11.46 8.88 11.40
CA ALA A 412 12.56 8.58 12.31
C ALA A 412 12.33 8.82 13.81
N PHE A 413 11.30 9.60 14.18
CA PHE A 413 10.98 9.96 15.56
C PHE A 413 9.61 9.43 16.01
N ARG A 414 8.80 8.88 15.10
CA ARG A 414 7.47 8.34 15.42
C ARG A 414 7.58 7.04 16.22
N PRO A 415 6.54 6.65 16.99
CA PRO A 415 6.45 5.30 17.52
C PRO A 415 6.44 4.26 16.39
N PRO A 416 6.96 3.04 16.61
CA PRO A 416 7.00 1.99 15.59
C PRO A 416 5.67 1.78 14.86
N TYR A 417 5.74 1.72 13.53
CA TYR A 417 4.60 1.52 12.63
C TYR A 417 3.51 2.62 12.63
N VAL A 418 3.75 3.80 13.24
CA VAL A 418 2.84 4.95 13.03
C VAL A 418 3.17 5.66 11.72
N GLY A 419 2.18 5.70 10.83
CA GLY A 419 2.28 6.37 9.54
C GLY A 419 1.90 7.86 9.56
N GLY A 420 2.09 8.52 8.41
CA GLY A 420 1.85 9.95 8.23
C GLY A 420 0.38 10.35 8.04
N ASN A 421 -0.55 9.40 7.83
CA ASN A 421 -1.98 9.64 7.60
C ASN A 421 -2.29 10.72 6.54
N ARG A 422 -1.43 10.91 5.53
CA ARG A 422 -1.52 12.03 4.60
C ARG A 422 -2.81 11.99 3.77
N LEU A 423 -3.40 10.82 3.51
CA LEU A 423 -4.71 10.73 2.86
C LEU A 423 -5.83 11.33 3.72
N GLY A 424 -5.84 11.07 5.02
CA GLY A 424 -6.78 11.68 5.96
C GLY A 424 -6.66 13.21 5.98
N PHE A 425 -5.42 13.73 5.99
CA PHE A 425 -5.17 15.17 5.92
C PHE A 425 -5.54 15.80 4.58
N ILE A 426 -5.31 15.12 3.45
CA ILE A 426 -5.77 15.54 2.12
C ILE A 426 -7.29 15.72 2.08
N LEU A 427 -8.05 14.76 2.64
CA LEU A 427 -9.51 14.84 2.75
C LEU A 427 -9.95 16.02 3.63
N MET A 428 -9.26 16.28 4.73
CA MET A 428 -9.55 17.42 5.64
C MET A 428 -9.22 18.78 5.00
N GLU A 429 -8.15 18.87 4.19
CA GLU A 429 -7.85 20.04 3.36
C GLU A 429 -8.98 20.28 2.34
N ILE A 430 -9.41 19.24 1.62
CA ILE A 430 -10.50 19.31 0.64
C ILE A 430 -11.84 19.70 1.30
N ARG A 431 -12.16 19.12 2.47
CA ARG A 431 -13.33 19.46 3.29
C ARG A 431 -13.37 20.96 3.59
N ARG A 432 -12.25 21.51 4.05
CA ARG A 432 -12.10 22.93 4.35
C ARG A 432 -12.23 23.81 3.10
N ASP A 433 -11.61 23.43 1.98
CA ASP A 433 -11.72 24.18 0.72
C ASP A 433 -13.17 24.27 0.22
N ILE A 434 -13.97 23.21 0.42
CA ILE A 434 -15.40 23.19 0.06
C ILE A 434 -16.21 24.13 0.98
N MET A 435 -15.97 24.07 2.30
CA MET A 435 -16.62 24.95 3.29
C MET A 435 -16.31 26.43 3.02
N LEU A 436 -15.05 26.77 2.74
CA LEU A 436 -14.60 28.15 2.45
C LEU A 436 -15.18 28.70 1.13
N LYS A 437 -15.46 27.84 0.16
CA LYS A 437 -16.15 28.22 -1.10
C LYS A 437 -17.67 28.41 -0.92
N GLY A 438 -18.22 28.14 0.27
CA GLY A 438 -19.66 28.24 0.54
C GLY A 438 -20.51 27.21 -0.20
N LEU A 439 -19.90 26.12 -0.68
CA LEU A 439 -20.54 25.10 -1.52
C LEU A 439 -21.38 24.12 -0.69
N TYR A 440 -22.49 24.62 -0.14
CA TYR A 440 -23.50 23.86 0.58
C TYR A 440 -24.73 23.61 -0.33
N PRO A 441 -24.93 22.39 -0.85
CA PRO A 441 -26.11 22.06 -1.64
C PRO A 441 -27.39 22.17 -0.79
N LYS A 442 -28.36 22.98 -1.25
CA LYS A 442 -29.60 23.32 -0.51
C LYS A 442 -30.45 22.12 -0.08
N LYS A 443 -30.29 20.99 -0.76
CA LYS A 443 -30.63 19.65 -0.27
C LYS A 443 -29.48 18.73 -0.69
N MET A 444 -28.68 18.26 0.26
CA MET A 444 -27.65 17.27 -0.03
C MET A 444 -28.28 15.87 -0.12
N PRO A 445 -27.98 15.03 -1.12
CA PRO A 445 -28.64 13.73 -1.27
C PRO A 445 -28.04 12.67 -0.34
N GLU A 446 -28.89 11.85 0.29
CA GLU A 446 -28.48 10.88 1.31
C GLU A 446 -28.00 9.56 0.70
N PHE A 447 -26.94 8.99 1.28
CA PHE A 447 -26.64 7.57 1.10
C PHE A 447 -27.66 6.75 1.89
N LYS A 448 -28.30 5.78 1.23
CA LYS A 448 -29.21 4.81 1.88
C LYS A 448 -28.44 3.60 2.45
N VAL A 449 -27.25 3.85 2.98
CA VAL A 449 -26.25 2.84 3.36
C VAL A 449 -25.67 3.25 4.71
N ALA A 450 -25.39 2.27 5.59
CA ALA A 450 -24.83 2.50 6.91
C ALA A 450 -23.44 3.17 6.84
N MET A 451 -23.13 4.03 7.81
CA MET A 451 -21.88 4.81 7.84
C MET A 451 -20.66 3.89 7.90
N GLU A 452 -20.77 2.84 8.69
CA GLU A 452 -19.79 1.78 8.92
C GLU A 452 -19.40 1.09 7.60
N THR A 453 -20.38 0.90 6.69
CA THR A 453 -20.18 0.35 5.34
C THR A 453 -19.56 1.36 4.38
N LEU A 454 -19.88 2.65 4.51
CA LEU A 454 -19.30 3.74 3.70
C LEU A 454 -17.85 4.06 4.09
N LEU A 455 -17.49 3.84 5.35
CA LEU A 455 -16.14 3.95 5.90
C LEU A 455 -15.34 2.64 5.80
N GLY A 456 -16.02 1.50 5.70
CA GLY A 456 -15.40 0.18 5.61
C GLY A 456 -14.78 -0.30 6.93
N SER A 457 -15.36 0.03 8.09
CA SER A 457 -14.77 -0.26 9.41
C SER A 457 -14.53 -1.74 9.68
N ASP A 458 -15.37 -2.64 9.16
CA ASP A 458 -15.19 -4.10 9.26
C ASP A 458 -14.43 -4.72 8.07
N SER A 459 -13.90 -3.89 7.16
CA SER A 459 -13.26 -4.35 5.92
C SER A 459 -11.98 -5.17 6.17
N PRO A 460 -11.71 -6.21 5.36
CA PRO A 460 -10.40 -6.88 5.28
C PRO A 460 -9.32 -5.96 4.68
N THR A 461 -9.71 -4.87 4.00
CA THR A 461 -8.77 -3.95 3.35
C THR A 461 -7.94 -3.11 4.32
N GLU A 462 -8.11 -3.25 5.65
CA GLU A 462 -7.07 -2.81 6.57
C GLU A 462 -5.74 -3.55 6.30
N ASN A 463 -5.74 -4.81 5.84
CA ASN A 463 -4.50 -5.54 5.49
C ASN A 463 -3.98 -5.22 4.07
N PHE A 464 -4.54 -4.22 3.37
CA PHE A 464 -4.10 -3.84 2.02
C PHE A 464 -2.68 -3.26 1.99
N ILE A 465 -1.89 -3.64 0.97
CA ILE A 465 -0.51 -3.17 0.72
C ILE A 465 -0.27 -3.02 -0.79
N SER A 466 0.31 -1.89 -1.21
CA SER A 466 0.35 -1.48 -2.63
C SER A 466 1.26 -2.26 -3.58
N ASN A 467 2.17 -3.11 -3.08
CA ASN A 467 3.06 -3.93 -3.91
C ASN A 467 2.72 -5.43 -3.90
N VAL A 468 1.64 -5.85 -3.22
CA VAL A 468 1.20 -7.24 -3.16
C VAL A 468 -0.18 -7.36 -3.83
N PRO A 469 -0.45 -8.38 -4.67
CA PRO A 469 -1.81 -8.66 -5.13
C PRO A 469 -2.74 -8.92 -3.93
N PHE A 470 -3.78 -8.11 -3.79
CA PHE A 470 -4.69 -8.18 -2.65
C PHE A 470 -6.05 -8.74 -3.08
N ASP A 471 -6.49 -9.80 -2.41
CA ASP A 471 -7.80 -10.43 -2.63
C ASP A 471 -8.73 -10.20 -1.44
N VAL A 472 -9.82 -9.45 -1.65
CA VAL A 472 -10.83 -9.12 -0.63
C VAL A 472 -11.45 -10.37 -0.01
N ILE A 473 -11.55 -11.48 -0.75
CA ILE A 473 -12.18 -12.72 -0.24
C ILE A 473 -11.18 -13.69 0.41
N ASN A 474 -9.88 -13.39 0.47
CA ASN A 474 -8.93 -14.24 1.20
C ASN A 474 -9.18 -14.15 2.72
N SER A 475 -9.46 -15.30 3.34
CA SER A 475 -9.70 -15.44 4.78
C SER A 475 -8.56 -14.90 5.65
N GLU A 476 -7.31 -14.98 5.16
CA GLU A 476 -6.12 -14.45 5.81
C GLU A 476 -6.18 -12.92 6.04
N ASN A 477 -6.90 -12.17 5.20
CA ASN A 477 -7.00 -10.72 5.34
C ASN A 477 -7.92 -10.29 6.49
N PHE A 478 -8.81 -11.17 6.96
CA PHE A 478 -9.67 -10.93 8.13
C PHE A 478 -8.98 -11.37 9.44
N THR A 479 -8.15 -12.41 9.36
CA THR A 479 -7.36 -12.91 10.50
C THR A 479 -6.02 -12.18 10.67
N ALA A 480 -5.67 -11.29 9.74
CA ALA A 480 -4.44 -10.51 9.76
C ALA A 480 -4.26 -9.69 11.04
N ILE A 481 -3.10 -9.89 11.66
CA ILE A 481 -2.56 -9.09 12.75
C ILE A 481 -1.16 -8.65 12.30
N TRP A 482 -0.79 -7.40 12.60
CA TRP A 482 0.54 -6.85 12.32
C TRP A 482 0.97 -5.94 13.47
N PRO A 483 2.28 -5.80 13.72
CA PRO A 483 2.79 -5.05 14.85
C PRO A 483 2.45 -3.57 14.69
N ASN A 484 2.09 -2.96 15.81
CA ASN A 484 1.70 -1.56 15.93
C ASN A 484 1.92 -1.12 17.40
N PRO A 485 1.85 0.18 17.73
CA PRO A 485 2.18 0.66 19.07
C PRO A 485 1.40 0.00 20.21
N PHE A 486 0.15 -0.40 19.98
CA PHE A 486 -0.66 -1.08 21.01
C PHE A 486 -0.13 -2.47 21.34
N LEU A 487 0.16 -3.26 20.30
CA LEU A 487 0.72 -4.61 20.43
C LEU A 487 2.16 -4.60 20.97
N ILE A 488 2.97 -3.60 20.59
CA ILE A 488 4.34 -3.45 21.09
C ILE A 488 4.34 -3.07 22.57
N GLU A 489 3.50 -2.12 22.99
CA GLU A 489 3.33 -1.78 24.40
C GLU A 489 2.84 -2.99 25.22
N ALA A 490 1.86 -3.75 24.70
CA ALA A 490 1.36 -4.97 25.35
C ALA A 490 2.47 -6.00 25.60
N LYS A 491 3.40 -6.13 24.64
CA LYS A 491 4.54 -7.05 24.66
C LYS A 491 5.65 -6.60 25.61
N GLU A 492 6.03 -5.32 25.53
CA GLU A 492 7.08 -4.72 26.37
C GLU A 492 6.64 -4.70 27.86
N THR A 493 5.37 -4.38 28.14
CA THR A 493 4.80 -4.38 29.50
C THR A 493 4.34 -5.75 29.99
N ARG A 494 4.29 -6.77 29.12
CA ARG A 494 3.67 -8.09 29.35
C ARG A 494 2.21 -8.01 29.81
N ASN A 495 1.47 -7.01 29.32
CA ASN A 495 0.07 -6.81 29.67
C ASN A 495 -0.83 -7.76 28.86
N TYR A 496 -1.15 -8.91 29.47
CA TYR A 496 -1.99 -9.95 28.87
C TYR A 496 -3.37 -9.45 28.39
N ILE A 497 -3.97 -8.45 29.05
CA ILE A 497 -5.28 -7.92 28.67
C ILE A 497 -5.17 -7.13 27.36
N MET A 498 -4.18 -6.25 27.26
CA MET A 498 -3.87 -5.55 26.00
C MET A 498 -3.47 -6.53 24.90
N TRP A 499 -2.72 -7.57 25.26
CA TRP A 499 -2.28 -8.60 24.33
C TRP A 499 -3.47 -9.35 23.74
N GLN A 500 -4.40 -9.82 24.58
CA GLN A 500 -5.63 -10.49 24.15
C GLN A 500 -6.47 -9.58 23.26
N GLN A 501 -6.59 -8.28 23.60
CA GLN A 501 -7.31 -7.30 22.77
C GLN A 501 -6.63 -7.08 21.40
N GLY A 502 -5.31 -6.84 21.38
CA GLY A 502 -4.55 -6.61 20.16
C GLY A 502 -4.41 -7.85 19.27
N THR A 503 -4.41 -9.05 19.86
CA THR A 503 -4.45 -10.33 19.12
C THR A 503 -5.87 -10.78 18.78
N THR A 504 -6.91 -10.04 19.18
CA THR A 504 -8.28 -10.34 18.75
C THR A 504 -8.39 -10.16 17.23
N VAL A 505 -8.63 -11.26 16.54
CA VAL A 505 -8.97 -11.36 15.10
C VAL A 505 -10.28 -10.61 14.80
N LYS A 506 -10.41 -9.96 13.64
CA LYS A 506 -11.74 -9.49 13.21
C LYS A 506 -12.57 -10.74 12.89
N PRO A 507 -13.81 -10.89 13.38
CA PRO A 507 -14.69 -11.87 12.76
C PRO A 507 -14.73 -11.55 11.26
N VAL A 508 -14.67 -12.56 10.40
CA VAL A 508 -15.06 -12.34 9.00
C VAL A 508 -16.44 -11.69 9.07
N PRO A 509 -16.65 -10.50 8.46
CA PRO A 509 -17.93 -9.81 8.50
C PRO A 509 -19.01 -10.82 8.14
N THR A 510 -20.06 -10.87 8.93
CA THR A 510 -21.15 -11.82 8.67
C THR A 510 -21.85 -11.36 7.40
N ILE A 511 -21.37 -11.82 6.24
CA ILE A 511 -22.05 -11.71 4.94
C ILE A 511 -23.39 -12.41 5.17
N ILE A 512 -24.44 -11.59 5.31
CA ILE A 512 -25.43 -11.78 6.38
C ILE A 512 -25.95 -13.21 6.40
N SER A 513 -25.69 -13.91 7.52
CA SER A 513 -25.72 -15.37 7.69
C SER A 513 -26.84 -15.99 6.87
N THR A 514 -26.52 -16.32 5.64
CA THR A 514 -27.51 -16.68 4.65
C THR A 514 -27.73 -18.16 4.84
N ASP A 515 -28.81 -18.52 5.55
CA ASP A 515 -29.10 -19.89 6.02
C ASP A 515 -28.52 -20.94 5.07
N ASP A 516 -27.57 -21.75 5.55
CA ASP A 516 -26.85 -22.71 4.71
C ASP A 516 -27.81 -23.71 4.06
N ILE A 517 -28.99 -23.94 4.66
CA ILE A 517 -30.07 -24.74 4.07
C ILE A 517 -30.65 -24.01 2.86
N PHE A 518 -30.93 -22.71 2.96
CA PHE A 518 -31.41 -21.86 1.86
C PHE A 518 -30.35 -21.66 0.75
N LEU A 519 -29.07 -21.46 1.09
CA LEU A 519 -27.99 -21.43 0.10
C LEU A 519 -27.84 -22.78 -0.61
N THR A 520 -27.89 -23.89 0.14
CA THR A 520 -27.84 -25.24 -0.43
C THR A 520 -29.07 -25.54 -1.30
N ASP A 521 -30.25 -25.05 -0.93
CA ASP A 521 -31.48 -25.13 -1.72
C ASP A 521 -31.39 -24.31 -3.02
N ILE A 522 -30.82 -23.09 -2.99
CA ILE A 522 -30.52 -22.32 -4.21
C ILE A 522 -29.54 -23.08 -5.10
N LEU A 523 -28.42 -23.57 -4.57
CA LEU A 523 -27.43 -24.32 -5.34
C LEU A 523 -28.04 -25.58 -5.97
N LYS A 524 -28.84 -26.35 -5.21
CA LYS A 524 -29.56 -27.54 -5.72
C LYS A 524 -30.61 -27.17 -6.77
N LYS A 525 -31.30 -26.03 -6.64
CA LYS A 525 -32.24 -25.54 -7.66
C LYS A 525 -31.52 -25.17 -8.94
N LEU A 526 -30.39 -24.46 -8.85
CA LEU A 526 -29.55 -24.09 -9.99
C LEU A 526 -28.91 -25.33 -10.65
N GLU A 527 -28.46 -26.31 -9.87
CA GLU A 527 -27.95 -27.59 -10.37
C GLU A 527 -29.03 -28.44 -11.05
N ALA A 528 -30.24 -28.53 -10.45
CA ALA A 528 -31.35 -29.30 -11.01
C ALA A 528 -31.87 -28.75 -12.35
N ILE A 529 -31.76 -27.44 -12.59
CA ILE A 529 -32.05 -26.81 -13.90
C ILE A 529 -30.83 -26.80 -14.84
N SER A 530 -29.74 -27.51 -14.50
CA SER A 530 -28.47 -27.50 -15.23
C SER A 530 -27.91 -26.09 -15.50
N PHE A 531 -28.17 -25.17 -14.57
CA PHE A 531 -27.80 -23.75 -14.60
C PHE A 531 -28.32 -22.97 -15.84
N ASP A 532 -29.51 -23.32 -16.34
CA ASP A 532 -30.15 -22.61 -17.46
C ASP A 532 -30.17 -21.08 -17.28
N LEU A 533 -29.78 -20.35 -18.32
CA LEU A 533 -29.62 -18.89 -18.30
C LEU A 533 -30.90 -18.14 -17.90
N HIS A 534 -32.08 -18.56 -18.39
CA HIS A 534 -33.33 -17.84 -18.15
C HIS A 534 -33.90 -18.11 -16.76
N ILE A 535 -33.89 -19.38 -16.32
CA ILE A 535 -34.43 -19.76 -15.02
C ILE A 535 -33.45 -19.35 -13.89
N SER A 536 -32.13 -19.47 -14.11
CA SER A 536 -31.12 -18.98 -13.16
C SER A 536 -31.21 -17.47 -12.96
N ARG A 537 -31.52 -16.70 -14.02
CA ARG A 537 -31.77 -15.25 -13.92
C ARG A 537 -32.96 -14.94 -13.01
N ASP A 538 -34.07 -15.66 -13.16
CA ASP A 538 -35.28 -15.48 -12.35
C ASP A 538 -35.04 -15.83 -10.87
N ILE A 539 -34.21 -16.85 -10.59
CA ILE A 539 -33.78 -17.20 -9.22
C ILE A 539 -32.86 -16.12 -8.65
N LEU A 540 -31.76 -15.78 -9.35
CA LEU A 540 -30.73 -14.87 -8.85
C LEU A 540 -31.22 -13.42 -8.69
N SER A 541 -32.12 -12.95 -9.58
CA SER A 541 -32.67 -11.59 -9.50
C SER A 541 -33.70 -11.38 -8.39
N LYS A 542 -34.17 -12.44 -7.73
CA LYS A 542 -35.05 -12.39 -6.54
C LYS A 542 -34.28 -12.38 -5.22
N LEU A 543 -32.96 -12.56 -5.27
CA LEU A 543 -32.10 -12.50 -4.09
C LEU A 543 -31.89 -11.04 -3.65
N THR A 544 -31.82 -10.83 -2.33
CA THR A 544 -31.24 -9.61 -1.77
C THR A 544 -29.75 -9.52 -2.12
N ILE A 545 -29.16 -8.32 -2.08
CA ILE A 545 -27.77 -8.11 -2.49
C ILE A 545 -26.77 -8.99 -1.70
N GLU A 546 -27.02 -9.21 -0.39
CA GLU A 546 -26.17 -10.08 0.44
C GLU A 546 -26.38 -11.58 0.13
N GLN A 547 -27.63 -12.02 -0.09
CA GLN A 547 -27.91 -13.37 -0.58
C GLN A 547 -27.20 -13.62 -1.92
N PHE A 548 -27.24 -12.64 -2.83
CA PHE A 548 -26.60 -12.72 -4.14
C PHE A 548 -25.07 -12.79 -4.03
N ARG A 549 -24.43 -12.04 -3.12
CA ARG A 549 -22.99 -12.16 -2.80
C ARG A 549 -22.62 -13.56 -2.29
N SER A 550 -23.35 -14.09 -1.30
CA SER A 550 -23.15 -15.43 -0.76
C SER A 550 -23.32 -16.52 -1.83
N THR A 551 -24.37 -16.41 -2.65
CA THR A 551 -24.62 -17.33 -3.78
C THR A 551 -23.53 -17.24 -4.84
N ALA A 552 -23.06 -16.03 -5.21
CA ALA A 552 -21.97 -15.83 -6.17
C ALA A 552 -20.66 -16.47 -5.71
N MET A 553 -20.30 -16.31 -4.43
CA MET A 553 -19.12 -16.93 -3.83
C MET A 553 -19.22 -18.47 -3.85
N ASN A 554 -20.37 -19.03 -3.46
CA ASN A 554 -20.54 -20.48 -3.44
C ASN A 554 -20.64 -21.10 -4.84
N LEU A 555 -21.22 -20.41 -5.83
CA LEU A 555 -21.18 -20.81 -7.24
C LEU A 555 -19.73 -20.84 -7.75
N THR A 556 -18.95 -19.78 -7.46
CA THR A 556 -17.52 -19.71 -7.82
C THR A 556 -16.76 -20.91 -7.25
N ASN A 557 -16.92 -21.20 -5.95
CA ASN A 557 -16.28 -22.34 -5.29
C ASN A 557 -16.75 -23.69 -5.87
N PHE A 558 -18.04 -23.84 -6.18
CA PHE A 558 -18.61 -25.05 -6.79
C PHE A 558 -17.99 -25.33 -8.17
N PHE A 559 -17.98 -24.36 -9.08
CA PHE A 559 -17.39 -24.55 -10.41
C PHE A 559 -15.87 -24.72 -10.36
N LEU A 560 -15.15 -24.00 -9.49
CA LEU A 560 -13.71 -24.22 -9.27
C LEU A 560 -13.39 -25.62 -8.70
N SER A 561 -14.34 -26.27 -8.01
CA SER A 561 -14.19 -27.67 -7.57
C SER A 561 -14.53 -28.72 -8.64
N CYS A 562 -15.23 -28.32 -9.70
CA CYS A 562 -15.73 -29.18 -10.78
C CYS A 562 -15.44 -28.60 -12.19
N PRO A 563 -14.22 -28.10 -12.47
CA PRO A 563 -13.95 -27.29 -13.65
C PRO A 563 -14.25 -28.03 -14.96
N GLY A 564 -14.92 -27.35 -15.89
CA GLY A 564 -15.18 -27.87 -17.23
C GLY A 564 -16.21 -29.01 -17.34
N LYS A 565 -16.79 -29.50 -16.23
CA LYS A 565 -17.87 -30.52 -16.27
C LYS A 565 -19.17 -29.97 -16.84
N MET A 566 -19.44 -28.67 -16.68
CA MET A 566 -20.71 -28.03 -17.06
C MET A 566 -20.48 -26.71 -17.82
N LYS A 567 -19.59 -26.73 -18.82
CA LYS A 567 -19.12 -25.53 -19.56
C LYS A 567 -20.20 -24.53 -19.97
N LYS A 568 -21.40 -25.00 -20.38
CA LYS A 568 -22.53 -24.12 -20.71
C LYS A 568 -23.04 -23.37 -19.48
N GLY A 569 -23.46 -24.10 -18.44
CA GLY A 569 -23.95 -23.54 -17.19
C GLY A 569 -22.91 -22.67 -16.46
N GLU A 570 -21.65 -23.06 -16.57
CA GLU A 570 -20.49 -22.31 -16.09
C GLU A 570 -20.36 -20.93 -16.78
N ALA A 571 -20.51 -20.88 -18.12
CA ALA A 571 -20.51 -19.63 -18.89
C ALA A 571 -21.81 -18.80 -18.71
N ASP A 572 -22.97 -19.46 -18.63
CA ASP A 572 -24.27 -18.81 -18.43
C ASP A 572 -24.38 -18.16 -17.04
N ILE A 573 -23.92 -18.84 -15.98
CA ILE A 573 -23.84 -18.26 -14.63
C ILE A 573 -22.81 -17.14 -14.58
N LEU A 574 -21.64 -17.29 -15.22
CA LEU A 574 -20.64 -16.22 -15.29
C LEU A 574 -21.20 -14.95 -15.97
N ARG A 575 -21.98 -15.13 -17.05
CA ARG A 575 -22.71 -14.04 -17.73
C ARG A 575 -23.74 -13.38 -16.82
N LEU A 576 -24.52 -14.16 -16.06
CA LEU A 576 -25.52 -13.65 -15.12
C LEU A 576 -24.90 -12.94 -13.92
N LEU A 577 -23.82 -13.48 -13.35
CA LEU A 577 -23.10 -12.80 -12.26
C LEU A 577 -22.47 -11.49 -12.75
N LYS A 578 -21.97 -11.45 -13.99
CA LYS A 578 -21.49 -10.19 -14.60
C LYS A 578 -22.65 -9.19 -14.75
N GLU A 579 -23.76 -9.59 -15.38
CA GLU A 579 -24.90 -8.72 -15.68
C GLU A 579 -25.66 -8.21 -14.44
N ILE A 580 -25.89 -9.08 -13.44
CA ILE A 580 -26.56 -8.69 -12.19
C ILE A 580 -25.57 -8.00 -11.25
N GLY A 581 -24.30 -8.41 -11.28
CA GLY A 581 -23.19 -7.87 -10.48
C GLY A 581 -22.60 -6.55 -10.98
N GLU A 582 -23.01 -5.99 -12.13
CA GLU A 582 -22.58 -4.63 -12.54
C GLU A 582 -22.90 -3.56 -11.47
N LYS A 583 -23.88 -3.85 -10.61
CA LYS A 583 -24.36 -2.99 -9.52
C LYS A 583 -23.73 -3.31 -8.16
N ASP A 584 -22.89 -4.33 -8.05
CA ASP A 584 -22.26 -4.74 -6.78
C ASP A 584 -20.76 -5.02 -6.91
N ARG A 585 -19.94 -4.33 -6.10
CA ARG A 585 -18.48 -4.42 -6.18
C ARG A 585 -17.94 -5.78 -5.73
N PHE A 586 -18.57 -6.42 -4.74
CA PHE A 586 -18.14 -7.75 -4.29
C PHE A 586 -18.36 -8.78 -5.40
N VAL A 587 -19.54 -8.79 -6.03
CA VAL A 587 -19.80 -9.72 -7.16
C VAL A 587 -18.93 -9.38 -8.38
N LYS A 588 -18.68 -8.10 -8.70
CA LYS A 588 -17.71 -7.75 -9.77
C LYS A 588 -16.30 -8.29 -9.47
N ASN A 589 -15.84 -8.22 -8.21
CA ASN A 589 -14.55 -8.78 -7.80
C ASN A 589 -14.53 -10.32 -7.83
N VAL A 590 -15.60 -10.97 -7.34
CA VAL A 590 -15.75 -12.44 -7.40
C VAL A 590 -15.75 -12.94 -8.85
N VAL A 591 -16.49 -12.27 -9.75
CA VAL A 591 -16.47 -12.56 -11.20
C VAL A 591 -15.07 -12.39 -11.78
N GLY A 592 -14.34 -11.32 -11.45
CA GLY A 592 -12.95 -11.14 -11.91
C GLY A 592 -11.98 -12.23 -11.42
N ASN A 593 -12.08 -12.58 -10.13
CA ASN A 593 -11.34 -13.69 -9.52
C ASN A 593 -11.71 -15.06 -10.12
N TRP A 594 -12.94 -15.22 -10.58
CA TRP A 594 -13.40 -16.45 -11.23
C TRP A 594 -12.88 -16.52 -12.67
N THR A 595 -13.03 -15.44 -13.47
CA THR A 595 -12.51 -15.39 -14.85
C THR A 595 -11.00 -15.59 -14.93
N SER A 596 -10.23 -15.04 -13.99
CA SER A 596 -8.77 -15.19 -13.98
C SER A 596 -8.29 -16.61 -13.63
N LYS A 597 -9.19 -17.47 -13.15
CA LYS A 597 -8.92 -18.88 -12.78
C LYS A 597 -9.55 -19.89 -13.77
N MET A 598 -10.27 -19.42 -14.79
CA MET A 598 -10.97 -20.25 -15.78
C MET A 598 -10.20 -20.31 -17.10
N THR A 599 -9.89 -21.53 -17.58
CA THR A 599 -9.42 -21.76 -18.96
C THR A 599 -10.60 -21.82 -19.94
N ILE A 600 -11.39 -20.73 -20.01
CA ILE A 600 -12.60 -20.64 -20.84
C ILE A 600 -12.47 -19.45 -21.80
N ASP A 601 -12.38 -19.76 -23.09
CA ASP A 601 -12.58 -18.76 -24.14
C ASP A 601 -14.04 -18.29 -24.12
N VAL A 602 -14.29 -17.17 -23.45
CA VAL A 602 -15.60 -16.48 -23.40
C VAL A 602 -16.10 -16.10 -24.80
N TYR A 603 -15.21 -16.10 -25.81
CA TYR A 603 -15.51 -15.85 -27.22
C TYR A 603 -15.78 -17.10 -28.08
N ALA A 604 -15.55 -18.32 -27.59
CA ALA A 604 -15.74 -19.56 -28.36
C ALA A 604 -17.23 -20.02 -28.45
N GLY A 605 -18.16 -19.07 -28.44
CA GLY A 605 -19.58 -19.29 -28.14
C GLY A 605 -20.59 -18.90 -29.23
N THR A 606 -20.18 -18.77 -30.49
CA THR A 606 -21.12 -18.48 -31.60
C THR A 606 -21.92 -19.72 -32.00
N PHE A 607 -22.99 -20.02 -31.26
CA PHE A 607 -23.99 -21.03 -31.62
C PHE A 607 -25.39 -20.40 -31.78
N GLU A 608 -25.80 -20.29 -33.04
CA GLU A 608 -27.19 -20.24 -33.54
C GLU A 608 -28.11 -19.07 -33.11
N GLU A 609 -27.83 -17.86 -33.62
CA GLU A 609 -28.80 -16.74 -33.64
C GLU A 609 -29.94 -16.90 -34.70
N ASN A 610 -29.99 -18.03 -35.43
CA ASN A 610 -30.77 -18.15 -36.67
C ASN A 610 -32.26 -18.44 -36.52
N GLU A 611 -32.75 -18.96 -35.39
CA GLU A 611 -34.18 -19.34 -35.27
C GLU A 611 -35.13 -18.21 -34.82
N PHE A 612 -34.63 -17.12 -34.25
CA PHE A 612 -35.50 -16.08 -33.65
C PHE A 612 -36.05 -15.02 -34.63
N ASN A 613 -35.57 -14.97 -35.87
CA ASN A 613 -35.89 -13.89 -36.83
C ASN A 613 -36.99 -14.23 -37.87
N THR A 614 -37.45 -15.48 -37.96
CA THR A 614 -38.39 -15.93 -39.01
C THR A 614 -39.87 -15.65 -38.71
N LEU A 615 -40.23 -15.30 -37.47
CA LEU A 615 -41.62 -15.25 -36.98
C LEU A 615 -42.25 -13.84 -36.86
N ARG A 616 -41.62 -12.78 -37.41
CA ARG A 616 -42.11 -11.38 -37.28
C ARG A 616 -42.10 -10.53 -38.56
N ARG A 617 -42.32 -11.10 -39.75
CA ARG A 617 -42.54 -10.33 -41.00
C ARG A 617 -43.69 -10.85 -41.87
N SER A 618 -44.93 -10.65 -41.41
CA SER A 618 -46.16 -10.99 -42.14
C SER A 618 -47.31 -10.00 -41.88
N ALA A 619 -47.06 -8.71 -42.10
CA ALA A 619 -48.10 -7.68 -42.19
C ALA A 619 -47.78 -6.69 -43.32
N GLN A 620 -48.60 -6.68 -44.36
CA GLN A 620 -48.49 -5.76 -45.50
C GLN A 620 -49.33 -4.49 -45.27
N MET A 621 -48.90 -3.35 -45.81
CA MET A 621 -49.57 -2.60 -46.91
C MET A 621 -48.95 -1.19 -47.10
N PRO A 622 -49.15 -0.50 -48.25
CA PRO A 622 -48.08 0.32 -48.83
C PRO A 622 -48.45 1.77 -49.20
N ARG A 623 -47.43 2.56 -49.59
CA ARG A 623 -47.41 3.81 -50.39
C ARG A 623 -45.94 4.25 -50.54
N GLN A 624 -45.45 4.93 -51.59
CA GLN A 624 -45.89 5.11 -52.98
C GLN A 624 -44.64 5.56 -53.82
N ALA A 625 -44.76 5.80 -55.14
CA ALA A 625 -43.66 6.23 -56.02
C ALA A 625 -43.17 7.69 -55.70
N HIS A 626 -42.05 8.23 -56.18
CA HIS A 626 -41.38 8.13 -57.51
C HIS A 626 -39.83 8.36 -57.43
N PRO A 627 -39.07 8.19 -58.56
CA PRO A 627 -37.59 8.20 -58.59
C PRO A 627 -36.97 9.46 -59.22
N GLN A 628 -35.63 9.57 -59.18
CA GLN A 628 -34.84 10.01 -60.34
C GLN A 628 -33.35 9.59 -60.29
N ASP A 629 -32.88 9.15 -61.45
CA ASP A 629 -31.54 9.24 -62.08
C ASP A 629 -30.48 10.24 -61.53
N HIS A 630 -29.17 10.12 -61.78
CA HIS A 630 -28.48 9.55 -62.96
C HIS A 630 -26.95 9.30 -62.75
N ARG A 631 -26.33 8.50 -63.64
CA ARG A 631 -24.91 8.53 -64.12
C ARG A 631 -23.72 8.09 -63.23
N THR A 632 -23.26 6.87 -63.53
CA THR A 632 -21.86 6.34 -63.60
C THR A 632 -21.07 7.00 -64.78
N PRO A 633 -19.77 6.69 -65.14
CA PRO A 633 -19.05 5.41 -64.97
C PRO A 633 -17.49 5.35 -64.88
N GLN A 634 -16.97 4.10 -64.86
CA GLN A 634 -15.60 3.60 -65.15
C GLN A 634 -14.48 3.93 -64.12
N ALA A 635 -13.68 3.00 -63.53
CA ALA A 635 -13.11 1.67 -63.89
C ALA A 635 -11.79 1.73 -64.72
N PRO A 636 -10.89 0.71 -64.74
CA PRO A 636 -11.05 -0.68 -64.26
C PRO A 636 -9.85 -1.36 -63.50
N ASN A 637 -10.13 -2.57 -62.99
CA ASN A 637 -9.31 -3.80 -62.89
C ASN A 637 -7.77 -3.78 -62.72
N MET A 638 -7.31 -4.65 -61.80
CA MET A 638 -6.39 -5.76 -62.14
C MET A 638 -6.61 -6.95 -61.19
N MET A 639 -6.37 -8.19 -61.65
CA MET A 639 -6.46 -9.44 -60.86
C MET A 639 -5.07 -10.00 -60.56
N GLY A 640 -4.92 -10.81 -59.50
CA GLY A 640 -3.70 -11.56 -59.24
C GLY A 640 -3.87 -12.65 -58.18
N ARG A 641 -4.10 -13.90 -58.59
CA ARG A 641 -4.04 -15.09 -57.71
C ARG A 641 -2.62 -15.65 -57.65
N GLY A 642 -2.21 -16.19 -56.51
CA GLY A 642 -0.99 -16.98 -56.38
C GLY A 642 -0.94 -17.81 -55.11
N ASN A 643 -1.40 -19.06 -55.17
CA ASN A 643 -1.19 -20.05 -54.10
C ASN A 643 0.12 -20.80 -54.34
N TYR A 644 0.86 -21.09 -53.26
CA TYR A 644 1.75 -22.25 -53.18
C TYR A 644 1.50 -22.99 -51.86
N LYS A 645 1.94 -24.25 -51.81
CA LYS A 645 1.62 -25.26 -50.78
C LYS A 645 2.90 -25.86 -50.19
N ASN A 646 2.81 -26.30 -48.92
CA ASN A 646 3.55 -27.44 -48.34
C ASN A 646 5.10 -27.29 -48.22
N ASP A 647 5.82 -28.00 -47.33
CA ASP A 647 5.42 -29.02 -46.33
C ASP A 647 6.41 -29.09 -45.14
N GLY A 648 5.92 -29.55 -43.96
CA GLY A 648 6.67 -30.25 -42.89
C GLY A 648 7.74 -29.50 -42.05
N GLY A 649 7.94 -29.88 -40.77
CA GLY A 649 9.11 -29.37 -40.00
C GLY A 649 9.14 -29.42 -38.46
N ASN A 650 8.41 -30.31 -37.78
CA ASN A 650 8.52 -30.73 -36.36
C ASN A 650 9.48 -30.04 -35.34
N MET A 651 8.94 -29.84 -34.12
CA MET A 651 9.62 -30.04 -32.80
C MET A 651 10.79 -29.12 -32.38
N MET A 652 10.52 -28.22 -31.42
CA MET A 652 11.02 -28.30 -30.03
C MET A 652 10.36 -27.22 -29.17
N GLY A 653 9.70 -27.62 -28.08
CA GLY A 653 9.12 -26.69 -27.09
C GLY A 653 9.91 -26.73 -25.78
N HIS A 654 9.94 -25.61 -25.04
CA HIS A 654 10.48 -25.57 -23.68
C HIS A 654 9.42 -25.07 -22.70
N ASN A 655 9.20 -25.85 -21.63
CA ASN A 655 8.22 -25.57 -20.60
C ASN A 655 8.70 -24.46 -19.66
N CYS A 656 7.84 -23.49 -19.38
CA CYS A 656 7.90 -22.78 -18.10
C CYS A 656 7.11 -23.61 -17.06
N GLY A 657 7.72 -23.91 -15.92
CA GLY A 657 7.12 -24.78 -14.90
C GLY A 657 6.07 -24.06 -14.04
N ASN A 658 4.88 -24.65 -13.92
CA ASN A 658 3.85 -24.19 -12.97
C ASN A 658 4.25 -24.53 -11.52
N PHE A 659 4.16 -23.55 -10.62
CA PHE A 659 4.16 -23.82 -9.18
C PHE A 659 2.85 -24.52 -8.78
N GLN A 660 2.95 -25.72 -8.23
CA GLN A 660 1.80 -26.42 -7.64
C GLN A 660 1.56 -25.97 -6.19
N ALA A 661 0.33 -25.62 -5.86
CA ALA A 661 -0.09 -25.41 -4.48
C ALA A 661 -0.47 -26.75 -3.83
N ASN A 662 0.29 -27.19 -2.82
CA ASN A 662 0.01 -28.42 -2.09
C ASN A 662 -1.22 -28.25 -1.17
N GLN A 663 -2.35 -28.85 -1.56
CA GLN A 663 -3.53 -28.98 -0.70
C GLN A 663 -3.31 -30.11 0.30
N PHE A 664 -3.28 -29.80 1.60
CA PHE A 664 -3.30 -30.82 2.66
C PHE A 664 -4.73 -31.32 2.89
N ALA A 665 -5.06 -32.48 2.31
CA ALA A 665 -6.33 -33.16 2.55
C ALA A 665 -6.31 -33.87 3.92
N ASN A 666 -7.27 -33.51 4.78
CA ASN A 666 -7.51 -34.19 6.04
C ASN A 666 -8.13 -35.57 5.78
N ASN A 667 -7.49 -36.66 6.23
CA ASN A 667 -8.09 -37.99 6.20
C ASN A 667 -7.59 -38.82 7.40
N GLY A 668 -8.46 -38.99 8.40
CA GLY A 668 -8.13 -39.66 9.67
C GLY A 668 -9.17 -40.68 10.07
N GLN A 669 -8.92 -41.96 9.77
CA GLN A 669 -9.59 -43.11 10.38
C GLN A 669 -8.55 -44.20 10.64
N GLY A 670 -8.48 -44.72 11.87
CA GLY A 670 -7.48 -45.73 12.26
C GLY A 670 -7.35 -45.87 13.78
N ASN A 671 -8.06 -46.84 14.36
CA ASN A 671 -8.10 -47.09 15.81
C ASN A 671 -6.73 -47.47 16.42
N ALA A 672 -6.46 -47.09 17.68
CA ALA A 672 -6.30 -48.07 18.79
C ALA A 672 -5.96 -47.48 20.21
N ILE A 673 -6.90 -47.68 21.15
CA ILE A 673 -6.68 -48.28 22.50
C ILE A 673 -5.96 -47.48 23.65
N ARG A 674 -6.63 -47.49 24.83
CA ARG A 674 -6.21 -47.09 26.22
C ARG A 674 -6.00 -45.58 26.51
N GLY A 675 -6.53 -45.00 27.59
CA GLY A 675 -7.49 -45.53 28.59
C GLY A 675 -7.71 -44.60 29.81
N GLY A 676 -8.86 -44.73 30.50
CA GLY A 676 -9.30 -43.94 31.68
C GLY A 676 -10.34 -42.85 31.32
N ALA A 677 -11.60 -42.87 31.77
CA ALA A 677 -12.15 -42.74 33.15
C ALA A 677 -11.99 -41.31 33.72
N THR A 678 -13.01 -40.55 34.16
CA THR A 678 -14.50 -40.65 34.28
C THR A 678 -15.07 -39.20 34.22
N ASN A 679 -16.36 -38.83 34.09
CA ASN A 679 -17.62 -39.38 34.63
C ASN A 679 -18.87 -38.81 33.90
N ARG A 680 -20.11 -39.23 34.24
CA ARG A 680 -21.38 -38.79 33.58
C ARG A 680 -22.30 -37.91 34.46
N ARG A 681 -23.03 -36.96 33.85
CA ARG A 681 -24.48 -36.61 34.01
C ARG A 681 -24.79 -35.32 33.21
N ASN A 682 -25.79 -35.21 32.32
CA ASN A 682 -27.26 -35.33 32.44
C ASN A 682 -27.96 -34.15 33.14
N ASN A 683 -28.44 -33.18 32.35
CA ASN A 683 -29.84 -32.69 32.22
C ASN A 683 -29.83 -31.39 31.37
N GLN A 684 -30.67 -31.19 30.35
CA GLN A 684 -32.14 -31.04 30.33
C GLN A 684 -32.68 -29.89 31.19
N GLY A 685 -33.39 -28.94 30.55
CA GLY A 685 -34.63 -28.41 31.12
C GLY A 685 -34.86 -26.89 31.12
N THR A 686 -35.76 -26.46 30.22
CA THR A 686 -36.83 -25.45 30.44
C THR A 686 -36.53 -23.95 30.67
N ASN A 687 -37.26 -23.12 29.90
CA ASN A 687 -37.56 -21.71 30.16
C ASN A 687 -38.47 -21.54 31.40
N ILE A 688 -38.65 -20.31 31.91
CA ILE A 688 -39.96 -19.58 31.95
C ILE A 688 -39.90 -18.23 32.71
N ASN A 689 -40.55 -17.21 32.12
CA ASN A 689 -41.00 -15.89 32.62
C ASN A 689 -39.97 -14.87 33.20
N ASN A 690 -40.09 -13.54 33.01
CA ASN A 690 -41.21 -12.55 32.90
C ASN A 690 -41.87 -12.08 34.21
N PHE A 691 -41.42 -10.93 34.74
CA PHE A 691 -42.17 -9.89 35.48
C PHE A 691 -41.37 -8.57 35.43
N GLY A 692 -41.95 -7.37 35.51
CA GLY A 692 -43.39 -7.05 35.47
C GLY A 692 -43.83 -5.72 36.11
N ARG A 693 -43.55 -4.58 35.45
CA ARG A 693 -44.28 -3.28 35.51
C ARG A 693 -44.22 -2.34 36.75
N ASN A 694 -44.30 -1.05 36.39
CA ASN A 694 -45.01 0.08 37.04
C ASN A 694 -44.51 0.78 38.33
N GLY A 695 -44.18 2.07 38.18
CA GLY A 695 -45.15 3.12 38.60
C GLY A 695 -44.64 4.24 39.52
N GLY A 696 -45.03 5.50 39.24
CA GLY A 696 -44.91 6.62 40.18
C GLY A 696 -44.59 7.99 39.57
N ARG A 697 -45.60 8.88 39.49
CA ARG A 697 -45.43 10.35 39.33
C ARG A 697 -45.71 11.01 40.69
N HIS A 698 -45.03 12.11 41.02
CA HIS A 698 -45.65 13.28 41.67
C HIS A 698 -44.81 14.56 41.50
N ASN A 699 -45.48 15.71 41.50
CA ASN A 699 -44.85 17.03 41.55
C ASN A 699 -44.93 17.59 42.98
N ASN A 700 -44.00 18.47 43.37
CA ASN A 700 -44.38 19.78 43.92
C ASN A 700 -43.21 20.77 43.97
N SER A 701 -43.55 22.06 44.09
CA SER A 701 -42.62 23.19 44.21
C SER A 701 -42.72 23.84 45.58
N ASN A 702 -41.65 24.50 46.04
CA ASN A 702 -41.79 25.76 46.80
C ASN A 702 -40.51 26.60 46.94
N THR A 703 -40.68 27.83 47.41
CA THR A 703 -39.76 28.98 47.32
C THR A 703 -39.02 29.33 48.64
N ARG A 704 -38.18 30.39 48.62
CA ARG A 704 -37.38 31.07 49.68
C ARG A 704 -35.88 30.68 49.70
N GLY A 705 -34.91 31.58 50.00
CA GLY A 705 -35.01 33.04 50.19
C GLY A 705 -33.68 33.75 50.57
N VAL A 706 -33.36 34.81 49.81
CA VAL A 706 -32.44 35.98 50.02
C VAL A 706 -32.08 36.33 51.49
N PRO A 707 -30.80 36.64 51.86
CA PRO A 707 -30.26 38.02 51.77
C PRO A 707 -28.75 38.25 51.49
N MET A 708 -28.41 39.51 51.17
CA MET A 708 -27.06 40.07 50.92
C MET A 708 -26.39 40.64 52.18
N ARG A 709 -25.06 40.92 52.14
CA ARG A 709 -24.55 42.31 52.38
C ARG A 709 -23.14 42.63 51.82
N ASN A 710 -22.96 43.92 51.51
CA ASN A 710 -21.86 44.62 50.81
C ASN A 710 -20.50 44.69 51.53
N GLN A 711 -19.43 44.94 50.75
CA GLN A 711 -18.58 46.17 50.77
C GLN A 711 -17.49 46.07 49.66
N LEU A 712 -16.74 47.12 49.26
CA LEU A 712 -17.06 48.45 48.67
C LEU A 712 -15.73 49.08 48.16
N PHE A 713 -15.77 50.24 47.45
CA PHE A 713 -14.66 50.92 46.71
C PHE A 713 -14.32 50.28 45.34
N GLY A 714 -14.15 50.97 44.20
CA GLY A 714 -14.22 52.41 43.86
C GLY A 714 -12.84 53.07 43.67
N ASN A 715 -12.48 53.79 42.60
CA ASN A 715 -13.19 54.28 41.38
C ASN A 715 -12.26 54.04 40.13
N ASN A 716 -12.32 54.64 38.92
CA ASN A 716 -13.06 55.77 38.33
C ASN A 716 -13.13 55.69 36.77
N HIS A 717 -13.72 56.71 36.12
CA HIS A 717 -13.84 56.94 34.66
C HIS A 717 -12.87 58.06 34.16
N PRO A 718 -12.81 58.51 32.86
CA PRO A 718 -13.77 58.34 31.75
C PRO A 718 -13.23 58.08 30.30
N ASN A 719 -14.17 57.73 29.41
CA ASN A 719 -14.36 58.10 27.99
C ASN A 719 -13.19 58.31 26.98
N ASN A 720 -13.34 57.71 25.79
CA ASN A 720 -13.84 58.49 24.64
C ASN A 720 -14.48 57.64 23.50
N GLN A 721 -15.54 58.18 22.89
CA GLN A 721 -16.15 57.71 21.64
C GLN A 721 -16.24 58.88 20.65
N PHE A 722 -15.83 58.69 19.40
CA PHE A 722 -16.28 59.36 18.15
C PHE A 722 -15.55 58.63 16.99
N GLY A 723 -16.05 58.47 15.76
CA GLY A 723 -17.32 58.93 15.16
C GLY A 723 -17.07 59.91 14.01
N GLY A 724 -17.13 59.47 12.74
CA GLY A 724 -16.91 60.37 11.59
C GLY A 724 -16.71 59.70 10.22
N ASN A 725 -17.82 59.47 9.51
CA ASN A 725 -17.89 58.97 8.12
C ASN A 725 -17.81 60.14 7.11
N GLN A 726 -17.16 60.02 5.92
CA GLN A 726 -17.68 60.43 4.58
C GLN A 726 -16.67 60.57 3.40
N ASN A 727 -17.19 60.38 2.16
CA ASN A 727 -16.81 60.99 0.84
C ASN A 727 -15.53 60.48 0.11
N ARG A 728 -15.51 60.04 -1.18
CA ARG A 728 -15.99 60.54 -2.53
C ARG A 728 -14.83 61.21 -3.32
N ASN A 729 -14.65 61.11 -4.67
CA ASN A 729 -15.23 60.26 -5.73
C ASN A 729 -14.41 60.33 -7.07
N ARG A 730 -14.53 59.31 -7.95
CA ARG A 730 -14.36 59.27 -9.45
C ARG A 730 -13.32 60.12 -10.24
N ASN A 731 -12.54 59.44 -11.11
CA ASN A 731 -12.54 59.50 -12.61
C ASN A 731 -11.39 58.59 -13.15
N GLN A 732 -11.54 57.62 -14.09
CA GLN A 732 -12.02 57.54 -15.49
C GLN A 732 -10.90 57.49 -16.57
N ASN A 733 -10.48 56.26 -16.93
CA ASN A 733 -10.08 55.77 -18.27
C ASN A 733 -8.89 56.44 -19.04
N PRO A 734 -8.44 55.91 -20.21
CA PRO A 734 -7.78 54.60 -20.35
C PRO A 734 -6.53 54.61 -21.28
N GLN A 735 -5.61 53.64 -21.15
CA GLN A 735 -4.68 53.30 -22.26
C GLN A 735 -4.14 51.86 -22.20
N GLN A 736 -3.54 51.42 -23.31
CA GLN A 736 -3.19 50.02 -23.63
C GLN A 736 -1.71 49.66 -23.32
N PRO A 737 -1.27 48.39 -23.47
CA PRO A 737 -0.24 47.85 -22.59
C PRO A 737 1.20 48.18 -22.99
N GLN A 738 2.06 48.30 -21.97
CA GLN A 738 3.51 48.13 -22.11
C GLN A 738 3.95 46.80 -21.49
N GLN A 739 4.90 46.13 -22.13
CA GLN A 739 5.53 44.92 -21.63
C GLN A 739 6.43 45.27 -20.44
N ILE A 740 6.26 44.61 -19.31
CA ILE A 740 7.19 44.68 -18.17
C ILE A 740 7.83 43.32 -17.97
N ASN A 741 9.16 43.29 -18.03
CA ASN A 741 9.95 42.09 -17.85
C ASN A 741 9.73 41.49 -16.45
N ARG A 742 9.52 40.17 -16.37
CA ARG A 742 9.63 39.46 -15.09
C ARG A 742 11.09 39.51 -14.61
N PRO A 743 11.38 39.89 -13.37
CA PRO A 743 12.71 39.71 -12.81
C PRO A 743 13.05 38.22 -12.75
N LYS A 744 14.29 37.86 -13.06
CA LYS A 744 14.81 36.53 -12.75
C LYS A 744 14.93 36.41 -11.23
N HIS A 745 14.34 35.38 -10.63
CA HIS A 745 14.74 35.01 -9.28
C HIS A 745 16.12 34.37 -9.35
N GLU A 746 17.12 35.04 -8.78
CA GLU A 746 18.43 34.44 -8.55
C GLU A 746 18.31 33.45 -7.39
N THR A 747 18.59 32.18 -7.66
CA THR A 747 18.66 31.15 -6.63
C THR A 747 19.82 31.47 -5.68
N PRO A 748 19.64 31.50 -4.36
CA PRO A 748 20.74 31.77 -3.43
C PRO A 748 21.83 30.71 -3.60
N SER A 749 23.06 31.16 -3.84
CA SER A 749 24.20 30.31 -4.10
C SER A 749 24.63 29.59 -2.82
N ILE A 750 24.19 28.33 -2.68
CA ILE A 750 24.65 27.45 -1.59
C ILE A 750 26.18 27.33 -1.70
N PRO A 751 26.95 27.71 -0.67
CA PRO A 751 28.40 27.60 -0.71
C PRO A 751 28.77 26.12 -0.79
N LYS A 752 29.57 25.75 -1.80
CA LYS A 752 30.07 24.39 -1.96
C LYS A 752 30.93 24.03 -0.75
N LYS A 753 30.39 23.23 0.18
CA LYS A 753 31.19 22.56 1.21
C LYS A 753 32.28 21.73 0.52
N ALA A 754 33.47 21.70 1.11
CA ALA A 754 34.52 20.81 0.64
C ALA A 754 34.05 19.34 0.71
N LYS A 755 34.40 18.50 -0.27
CA LYS A 755 34.10 17.06 -0.22
C LYS A 755 34.65 16.49 1.10
N LYS A 756 33.81 15.79 1.88
CA LYS A 756 34.16 15.13 3.16
C LYS A 756 35.30 14.13 2.88
N ILE A 757 36.54 14.50 3.24
CA ILE A 757 37.71 13.63 3.03
C ILE A 757 37.66 12.54 4.10
N VAL A 758 37.36 11.30 3.68
CA VAL A 758 37.53 10.12 4.54
C VAL A 758 38.99 10.04 4.96
N LYS A 759 39.26 10.12 6.27
CA LYS A 759 40.62 10.06 6.80
C LYS A 759 41.26 8.70 6.47
N ALA A 760 42.48 8.72 5.94
CA ALA A 760 43.24 7.51 5.67
C ALA A 760 43.57 6.70 6.96
N GLU A 761 43.50 7.33 8.13
CA GLU A 761 43.69 6.69 9.44
C GLU A 761 42.53 5.72 9.79
N GLU A 762 41.31 5.93 9.26
CA GLU A 762 40.24 4.92 9.31
C GLU A 762 40.36 3.87 8.19
N LEU A 763 41.21 4.15 7.19
CA LEU A 763 41.58 3.22 6.13
C LEU A 763 42.85 2.46 6.52
N SER A 764 42.81 1.80 7.68
CA SER A 764 43.63 0.61 7.93
C SER A 764 43.17 -0.52 7.01
N ASP A 765 43.39 -0.32 5.70
CA ASP A 765 43.64 -1.40 4.76
C ASP A 765 44.75 -2.22 5.42
N GLY A 766 44.39 -3.39 5.96
CA GLY A 766 45.35 -4.43 6.30
C GLY A 766 45.99 -4.88 4.99
N GLU A 767 46.99 -4.12 4.55
CA GLU A 767 47.83 -4.44 3.41
C GLU A 767 48.54 -5.74 3.74
N ILE A 768 48.11 -6.80 3.07
CA ILE A 768 49.00 -7.93 2.82
C ILE A 768 50.06 -7.34 1.90
N VAL A 769 51.18 -6.94 2.51
CA VAL A 769 52.42 -6.64 1.82
C VAL A 769 52.71 -7.82 0.89
N SER A 770 53.13 -7.52 -0.33
CA SER A 770 53.62 -8.55 -1.25
C SER A 770 54.96 -9.06 -0.71
N ASP A 771 54.91 -10.17 0.03
CA ASP A 771 56.08 -11.02 0.20
C ASP A 771 56.48 -11.53 -1.20
N GLU A 772 57.67 -11.14 -1.66
CA GLU A 772 58.29 -11.65 -2.88
C GLU A 772 59.07 -12.92 -2.55
N ASP A 773 58.55 -14.08 -2.98
CA ASP A 773 59.28 -15.32 -3.33
C ASP A 773 58.35 -16.26 -4.13
#